data_AF-Q9FYQ8-F1
#
_entry.id   AF-Q9FYQ8-F1
#
_cell.length_a   1.000
_cell.length_b   1.000
_cell.length_c   1.000
_cell.angle_alpha   90.00
_cell.angle_beta   90.00
_cell.angle_gamma   90.00
#
_symmetry.space_group_name_H-M   'P 1'
#
loop_
_entity.id
_entity.type
_entity.pdbx_description
1 polymer ?
#
loop_
_entity_poly.entity_id
_entity_poly.type
_entity_poly.pdbx_seq_one_letter_code
_entity_poly.pdbx_strand_id
1 'polypeptide(L)'
;MRSMDRFGIWVLAILLVIQSSFGFYLPGSYPHKYEVGDYLNVKVNSLTSIETEMPFSYYSLPFCKPSEGIKDSAENLGELLMGDRIENSPYRFRMFKNESEIFLCQTDKLSADSLKLLKKRIDEMYQVNPMLDNLPAIRYTKRDGYVLRWTGYPVGIKVQDVYYVFNHLKFKVLVHKYEEAANVARVMGTGDAAEVIPTIGKKDSDVPGYMVVGFEVVPCSFAHNGESTKKLKMYERYTTPIKCDSTRVSMSVKEGQSIVFSYEVSFEESDIKWPSRWDAYLKMEGSKVHWFSILNSLMVITFLAGIVLVIFLRTVRRDLTRYEELDKEAQAQMNEELSGWKLVVGDVFRAPSNASLLCVMVGDGVQILGMAVVTILFAALGFMSPASRGTLITGMLFFYMILGIAAGYVSVRLWRTIGCGEHRGWMSVAWKAACFFPGIAFLILTTLNFLLWGSHSTGAIPFSLFVILLLLWFCISVPLTLIGGYFGAKAPHIEFPVRTNQIPREIPAQKYPSWLLVLGAGTLPFGTLFIELFFIMSSIWMGRVYYVFGFLFVVLILLVVVCAEVSLVLTYMHLCVEDYKWWWKSFFASGSVAIYIFIYSINYLVFDLKSLSGPVSATLYLGYSLFMVLAIMLATGTVGFLSSFWFVHYLFSSVKLD
;
A
#
# COMPACT_ATOMS: atom_id res chain seq x y z
N MET A 1 -40.43 9.55 -21.23
CA MET A 1 -41.13 9.60 -19.92
C MET A 1 -40.85 8.39 -19.03
N ARG A 2 -41.17 7.13 -19.40
CA ARG A 2 -40.92 5.91 -18.57
C ARG A 2 -39.49 5.68 -18.03
N SER A 3 -38.46 6.26 -18.64
CA SER A 3 -37.06 6.17 -18.16
C SER A 3 -36.77 7.11 -16.99
N MET A 4 -37.37 8.31 -17.01
CA MET A 4 -37.17 9.35 -16.00
C MET A 4 -37.80 8.95 -14.65
N ASP A 5 -38.96 8.28 -14.69
CA ASP A 5 -39.62 7.77 -13.48
C ASP A 5 -38.78 6.71 -12.76
N ARG A 6 -38.08 5.83 -13.51
CA ARG A 6 -37.19 4.83 -12.90
C ARG A 6 -35.98 5.48 -12.23
N PHE A 7 -35.38 6.49 -12.86
CA PHE A 7 -34.24 7.19 -12.27
C PHE A 7 -34.64 7.91 -10.98
N GLY A 8 -35.80 8.59 -10.96
CA GLY A 8 -36.33 9.22 -9.76
C GLY A 8 -36.53 8.23 -8.61
N ILE A 9 -37.08 7.04 -8.89
CA ILE A 9 -37.25 5.97 -7.89
C ILE A 9 -35.89 5.51 -7.33
N TRP A 10 -34.88 5.33 -8.19
CA TRP A 10 -33.52 4.95 -7.74
C TRP A 10 -32.88 6.03 -6.86
N VAL A 11 -33.01 7.31 -7.23
CA VAL A 11 -32.48 8.42 -6.43
C VAL A 11 -33.18 8.49 -5.07
N LEU A 12 -34.50 8.32 -5.03
CA LEU A 12 -35.29 8.37 -3.81
C LEU A 12 -35.00 7.17 -2.90
N ALA A 13 -34.79 5.98 -3.47
CA ALA A 13 -34.34 4.80 -2.75
C ALA A 13 -32.94 4.99 -2.14
N ILE A 14 -32.00 5.58 -2.89
CA ILE A 14 -30.66 5.90 -2.38
C ILE A 14 -30.75 6.92 -1.23
N LEU A 15 -31.58 7.97 -1.36
CA LEU A 15 -31.78 8.97 -0.31
C LEU A 15 -32.40 8.36 0.96
N LEU A 16 -33.36 7.44 0.83
CA LEU A 16 -33.94 6.70 1.96
C LEU A 16 -32.91 5.81 2.66
N VAL A 17 -32.05 5.12 1.89
CA VAL A 17 -30.94 4.33 2.45
C VAL A 17 -29.94 5.21 3.18
N ILE A 18 -29.61 6.38 2.62
CA ILE A 18 -28.72 7.36 3.28
C ILE A 18 -29.33 7.87 4.58
N GLN A 19 -30.64 8.13 4.64
CA GLN A 19 -31.32 8.51 5.89
C GLN A 19 -31.30 7.41 6.96
N SER A 20 -31.31 6.13 6.55
CA SER A 20 -31.17 5.00 7.48
C SER A 20 -29.73 4.76 7.96
N SER A 21 -28.74 5.46 7.39
CA SER A 21 -27.35 5.34 7.80
C SER A 21 -27.06 6.22 9.02
N PHE A 22 -26.65 5.60 10.13
CA PHE A 22 -26.05 6.32 11.23
C PHE A 22 -24.62 6.71 10.81
N GLY A 23 -24.32 8.00 10.77
CA GLY A 23 -22.95 8.47 10.63
C GLY A 23 -22.13 7.93 11.80
N PHE A 24 -21.06 7.19 11.50
CA PHE A 24 -20.06 6.81 12.49
C PHE A 24 -18.79 7.63 12.21
N TYR A 25 -18.14 8.12 13.27
CA TYR A 25 -16.81 8.70 13.12
C TYR A 25 -15.80 7.56 13.01
N LEU A 26 -14.85 7.68 12.08
CA LEU A 26 -13.72 6.77 11.99
C LEU A 26 -12.88 6.90 13.28
N PRO A 27 -12.58 5.79 14.00
CA PRO A 27 -11.66 5.83 15.13
C PRO A 27 -10.35 6.54 14.78
N GLY A 28 -9.87 7.41 15.66
CA GLY A 28 -8.64 8.20 15.45
C GLY A 28 -8.79 9.47 14.58
N SER A 29 -9.95 9.70 13.96
CA SER A 29 -10.24 10.90 13.14
C SER A 29 -10.78 12.09 13.93
N TYR A 30 -11.15 11.90 15.20
CA TYR A 30 -11.70 12.93 16.07
C TYR A 30 -10.91 13.05 17.38
N PRO A 31 -10.70 14.27 17.93
CA PRO A 31 -10.02 14.46 19.20
C PRO A 31 -10.82 13.90 20.38
N HIS A 32 -10.19 13.05 21.18
CA HIS A 32 -10.70 12.67 22.49
C HIS A 32 -10.31 13.73 23.52
N LYS A 33 -11.32 14.38 24.12
CA LYS A 33 -11.15 15.27 25.28
C LYS A 33 -11.05 14.39 26.52
N TYR A 34 -9.90 14.46 27.20
CA TYR A 34 -9.68 13.80 28.49
C TYR A 34 -9.68 14.86 29.60
N GLU A 35 -10.45 14.62 30.66
CA GLU A 35 -10.42 15.44 31.87
C GLU A 35 -9.22 15.06 32.74
N VAL A 36 -8.81 15.97 33.62
CA VAL A 36 -7.69 15.70 34.55
C VAL A 36 -8.06 14.53 35.46
N GLY A 37 -7.21 13.50 35.49
CA GLY A 37 -7.44 12.28 36.24
C GLY A 37 -8.09 11.13 35.46
N ASP A 38 -8.56 11.37 34.24
CA ASP A 38 -9.10 10.31 33.38
C ASP A 38 -8.06 9.22 33.11
N TYR A 39 -8.54 7.99 33.00
CA TYR A 39 -7.68 6.85 32.71
C TYR A 39 -7.31 6.81 31.23
N LEU A 40 -6.00 6.84 30.98
CA LEU A 40 -5.40 6.61 29.68
C LEU A 40 -4.85 5.17 29.65
N ASN A 41 -5.48 4.33 28.83
CA ASN A 41 -5.06 2.95 28.65
C ASN A 41 -4.05 2.84 27.51
N VAL A 42 -2.82 2.44 27.84
CA VAL A 42 -1.82 2.13 26.83
C VAL A 42 -2.14 0.76 26.23
N LYS A 43 -2.05 0.66 24.91
CA LYS A 43 -2.12 -0.60 24.18
C LYS A 43 -0.73 -0.97 23.67
N VAL A 44 -0.54 -2.23 23.30
CA VAL A 44 0.71 -2.74 22.72
C VAL A 44 0.39 -3.46 21.43
N ASN A 45 1.22 -3.26 20.40
CA ASN A 45 1.15 -4.05 19.18
C ASN A 45 2.09 -5.26 19.24
N SER A 46 2.01 -6.13 18.23
CA SER A 46 2.99 -7.17 17.97
C SER A 46 4.44 -6.64 18.02
N LEU A 47 5.33 -7.51 18.48
CA LEU A 47 6.77 -7.31 18.42
C LEU A 47 7.21 -7.35 16.96
N THR A 48 7.91 -6.32 16.51
CA THR A 48 8.46 -6.23 15.15
C THR A 48 9.97 -6.16 15.20
N SER A 49 10.63 -6.56 14.12
CA SER A 49 12.07 -6.45 13.99
C SER A 49 12.42 -5.93 12.59
N ILE A 50 13.54 -5.22 12.50
CA ILE A 50 14.13 -4.77 11.24
C ILE A 50 14.96 -5.90 10.61
N GLU A 51 15.34 -6.91 11.39
CA GLU A 51 16.11 -8.06 10.95
C GLU A 51 15.24 -9.25 10.57
N THR A 52 13.95 -9.25 10.90
CA THR A 52 13.06 -10.36 10.54
C THR A 52 11.67 -9.85 10.21
N GLU A 53 11.12 -10.28 9.08
CA GLU A 53 9.77 -9.93 8.59
C GLU A 53 8.64 -10.68 9.31
N MET A 54 8.92 -11.25 10.49
CA MET A 54 7.96 -12.06 11.24
C MET A 54 7.56 -11.33 12.52
N PRO A 55 6.34 -10.78 12.61
CA PRO A 55 5.86 -10.25 13.87
C PRO A 55 5.51 -11.39 14.84
N PHE A 56 5.70 -11.14 16.14
CA PHE A 56 5.32 -12.06 17.21
C PHE A 56 4.43 -11.36 18.24
N SER A 57 3.60 -12.11 18.96
CA SER A 57 2.73 -11.53 20.00
C SER A 57 3.57 -10.88 21.09
N TYR A 58 3.11 -9.75 21.62
CA TYR A 58 3.74 -9.09 22.75
C TYR A 58 3.90 -10.07 23.93
N TYR A 59 2.84 -10.79 24.28
CA TYR A 59 2.84 -11.76 25.38
C TYR A 59 3.51 -13.11 25.06
N SER A 60 4.17 -13.25 23.90
CA SER A 60 5.07 -14.39 23.63
C SER A 60 6.34 -14.33 24.48
N LEU A 61 6.73 -13.13 24.90
CA LEU A 61 7.80 -12.87 25.85
C LEU A 61 7.23 -12.76 27.28
N PRO A 62 8.06 -12.98 28.32
CA PRO A 62 7.63 -12.93 29.71
C PRO A 62 7.43 -11.47 30.18
N PHE A 63 6.53 -10.73 29.53
CA PHE A 63 6.08 -9.41 29.96
C PHE A 63 4.90 -9.52 30.93
N CYS A 64 4.65 -8.44 31.68
CA CYS A 64 3.53 -8.35 32.61
C CYS A 64 2.19 -8.42 31.88
N LYS A 65 1.31 -9.32 32.32
CA LYS A 65 -0.06 -9.42 31.83
C LYS A 65 -0.99 -8.49 32.61
N PRO A 66 -2.01 -7.89 31.97
CA PRO A 66 -3.03 -7.10 32.65
C PRO A 66 -3.88 -7.98 33.57
N SER A 67 -4.32 -7.42 34.70
CA SER A 67 -5.14 -8.11 35.70
C SER A 67 -6.52 -8.54 35.19
N GLU A 68 -7.07 -7.80 34.22
CA GLU A 68 -8.36 -8.09 33.57
C GLU A 68 -8.28 -9.15 32.47
N GLY A 69 -7.09 -9.70 32.21
CA GLY A 69 -6.84 -10.57 31.05
C GLY A 69 -6.54 -9.79 29.78
N ILE A 70 -5.98 -10.52 28.81
CA ILE A 70 -5.56 -10.00 27.51
C ILE A 70 -6.80 -9.85 26.63
N LYS A 71 -7.02 -8.64 26.13
CA LYS A 71 -8.13 -8.28 25.23
C LYS A 71 -7.55 -7.74 23.93
N ASP A 72 -7.94 -8.36 22.82
CA ASP A 72 -7.59 -7.91 21.49
C ASP A 72 -8.47 -6.71 21.09
N SER A 73 -7.86 -5.68 20.51
CA SER A 73 -8.56 -4.55 19.91
C SER A 73 -8.15 -4.41 18.43
N ALA A 74 -8.63 -5.31 17.58
CA ALA A 74 -8.53 -5.15 16.14
C ALA A 74 -9.69 -4.26 15.65
N GLU A 75 -9.39 -3.18 14.92
CA GLU A 75 -10.41 -2.21 14.50
C GLU A 75 -10.86 -2.41 13.06
N ASN A 76 -9.98 -2.92 12.18
CA ASN A 76 -10.33 -3.09 10.76
C ASN A 76 -9.64 -4.27 10.06
N LEU A 77 -10.16 -4.58 8.87
CA LEU A 77 -9.68 -5.69 8.02
C LEU A 77 -8.22 -5.50 7.61
N GLY A 78 -7.81 -4.27 7.33
CA GLY A 78 -6.45 -3.96 6.89
C GLY A 78 -5.41 -4.14 7.99
N GLU A 79 -5.71 -3.78 9.24
CA GLU A 79 -4.84 -4.04 10.41
C GLU A 79 -4.59 -5.54 10.56
N LEU A 80 -5.65 -6.36 10.46
CA LEU A 80 -5.53 -7.81 10.52
C LEU A 80 -4.68 -8.39 9.38
N LEU A 81 -4.76 -7.82 8.18
CA LEU A 81 -3.96 -8.23 7.03
C LEU A 81 -2.49 -7.76 7.10
N MET A 82 -2.21 -6.66 7.81
CA MET A 82 -0.83 -6.24 8.12
C MET A 82 -0.18 -7.14 9.18
N GLY A 83 -0.95 -7.99 9.87
CA GLY A 83 -0.46 -8.81 10.98
C GLY A 83 -0.39 -8.05 12.30
N ASP A 84 -0.99 -6.86 12.37
CA ASP A 84 -1.08 -6.11 13.61
C ASP A 84 -2.01 -6.84 14.59
N ARG A 85 -1.52 -7.00 15.82
CA ARG A 85 -2.30 -7.55 16.94
C ARG A 85 -2.17 -6.61 18.10
N ILE A 86 -3.17 -5.76 18.22
CA ILE A 86 -3.21 -4.74 19.25
C ILE A 86 -3.89 -5.33 20.46
N GLU A 87 -3.16 -5.39 21.56
CA GLU A 87 -3.59 -5.98 22.81
C GLU A 87 -3.58 -4.89 23.89
N ASN A 88 -4.47 -4.98 24.87
CA ASN A 88 -4.40 -4.13 26.05
C ASN A 88 -3.10 -4.38 26.83
N SER A 89 -2.53 -3.34 27.42
CA SER A 89 -1.34 -3.46 28.26
C SER A 89 -1.68 -3.18 29.74
N PRO A 90 -0.84 -3.62 30.69
CA PRO A 90 -1.03 -3.27 32.10
C PRO A 90 -0.66 -1.81 32.42
N TYR A 91 -0.05 -1.05 31.49
CA TYR A 91 0.31 0.34 31.72
C TYR A 91 -0.94 1.23 31.70
N ARG A 92 -1.21 1.89 32.84
CA ARG A 92 -2.32 2.83 33.02
C ARG A 92 -1.76 4.17 33.42
N PHE A 93 -2.18 5.22 32.74
CA PHE A 93 -1.86 6.59 33.13
C PHE A 93 -3.12 7.32 33.59
N ARG A 94 -2.94 8.33 34.41
CA ARG A 94 -3.99 9.27 34.79
C ARG A 94 -3.67 10.61 34.16
N MET A 95 -4.60 11.16 33.41
CA MET A 95 -4.38 12.36 32.61
C MET A 95 -3.84 13.51 33.48
N PHE A 96 -2.75 14.14 33.03
CA PHE A 96 -2.07 15.26 33.70
C PHE A 96 -1.56 14.97 35.13
N LYS A 97 -1.44 13.69 35.52
CA LYS A 97 -0.90 13.28 36.82
C LYS A 97 0.46 12.60 36.64
N ASN A 98 1.52 13.33 37.00
CA ASN A 98 2.87 12.78 36.97
C ASN A 98 3.04 11.75 38.09
N GLU A 99 3.43 10.54 37.71
CA GLU A 99 3.67 9.45 38.64
C GLU A 99 5.01 8.81 38.30
N SER A 100 5.87 8.68 39.30
CA SER A 100 7.21 8.08 39.14
C SER A 100 7.30 6.77 39.89
N GLU A 101 8.18 5.88 39.41
CA GLU A 101 8.57 4.65 40.11
C GLU A 101 7.41 3.70 40.40
N ILE A 102 6.47 3.56 39.46
CA ILE A 102 5.33 2.67 39.62
C ILE A 102 5.78 1.22 39.39
N PHE A 103 5.51 0.35 40.36
CA PHE A 103 5.68 -1.09 40.21
C PHE A 103 4.56 -1.69 39.36
N LEU A 104 4.93 -2.45 38.33
CA LEU A 104 3.98 -3.08 37.42
C LEU A 104 3.74 -4.53 37.82
N CYS A 105 4.76 -5.37 37.71
CA CYS A 105 4.71 -6.75 38.14
C CYS A 105 6.11 -7.35 38.31
N GLN A 106 6.15 -8.49 38.98
CA GLN A 106 7.28 -9.41 38.96
C GLN A 106 6.87 -10.63 38.14
N THR A 107 7.68 -10.99 37.13
CA THR A 107 7.40 -12.18 36.31
C THR A 107 7.65 -13.45 37.09
N ASP A 108 7.10 -14.54 36.58
CA ASP A 108 7.53 -15.88 36.97
C ASP A 108 9.03 -16.07 36.69
N LYS A 109 9.62 -17.05 37.39
CA LYS A 109 11.03 -17.42 37.17
C LYS A 109 11.23 -17.82 35.72
N LEU A 110 12.21 -17.23 35.06
CA LEU A 110 12.55 -17.54 33.67
C LEU A 110 12.96 -19.01 33.55
N SER A 111 12.17 -19.78 32.79
CA SER A 111 12.55 -21.12 32.34
C SER A 111 13.69 -21.05 31.32
N ALA A 112 14.44 -22.15 31.15
CA ALA A 112 15.48 -22.26 30.14
C ALA A 112 14.98 -21.89 28.72
N ASP A 113 13.79 -22.36 28.35
CA ASP A 113 13.19 -22.09 27.03
C ASP A 113 12.80 -20.62 26.87
N SER A 114 12.17 -20.01 27.88
CA SER A 114 11.80 -18.60 27.85
C SER A 114 13.03 -17.69 27.77
N LEU A 115 14.11 -18.05 28.45
CA LEU A 115 15.37 -17.34 28.42
C LEU A 115 16.05 -17.49 27.05
N LYS A 116 16.04 -18.69 26.45
CA LYS A 116 16.56 -18.91 25.10
C LYS A 116 15.77 -18.10 24.06
N LEU A 117 14.45 -18.08 24.17
CA LEU A 117 13.58 -17.29 23.30
C LEU A 117 13.87 -15.79 23.47
N LEU A 118 13.95 -15.30 24.70
CA LEU A 118 14.24 -13.90 25.00
C LEU A 118 15.60 -13.47 24.45
N LYS A 119 16.65 -14.28 24.64
CA LYS A 119 17.98 -14.04 24.04
C LYS A 119 17.91 -13.97 22.53
N LYS A 120 17.21 -14.92 21.91
CA LYS A 120 16.99 -14.94 20.46
C LYS A 120 16.29 -13.66 19.97
N ARG A 121 15.24 -13.18 20.66
CA ARG A 121 14.55 -11.93 20.29
C ARG A 121 15.40 -10.68 20.48
N ILE A 122 16.32 -10.69 21.46
CA ILE A 122 17.28 -9.60 21.64
C ILE A 122 18.31 -9.61 20.51
N ASP A 123 18.83 -10.77 20.14
CA ASP A 123 19.79 -10.91 19.03
C ASP A 123 19.16 -10.51 17.69
N GLU A 124 17.90 -10.89 17.45
CA GLU A 124 17.10 -10.49 16.28
C GLU A 124 16.54 -9.06 16.38
N MET A 125 17.02 -8.22 17.30
CA MET A 125 16.67 -6.79 17.42
C MET A 125 15.15 -6.47 17.47
N TYR A 126 14.36 -7.34 18.12
CA TYR A 126 12.92 -7.09 18.28
C TYR A 126 12.62 -5.85 19.11
N GLN A 127 11.60 -5.13 18.67
CA GLN A 127 11.10 -3.90 19.26
C GLN A 127 9.67 -4.10 19.75
N VAL A 128 9.40 -3.53 20.92
CA VAL A 128 8.07 -3.38 21.49
C VAL A 128 7.47 -2.09 20.95
N ASN A 129 6.21 -2.15 20.54
CA ASN A 129 5.47 -1.02 19.97
C ASN A 129 4.29 -0.63 20.86
N PRO A 130 4.51 0.12 21.96
CA PRO A 130 3.41 0.70 22.74
C PRO A 130 2.71 1.78 21.94
N MET A 131 1.44 1.97 22.23
CA MET A 131 0.62 3.02 21.63
C MET A 131 -0.35 3.62 22.64
N LEU A 132 -0.65 4.90 22.44
CA LEU A 132 -1.60 5.65 23.24
C LEU A 132 -2.41 6.55 22.31
N ASP A 133 -3.74 6.48 22.39
CA ASP A 133 -4.64 7.30 21.54
C ASP A 133 -4.31 7.20 20.02
N ASN A 134 -4.03 5.97 19.55
CA ASN A 134 -3.55 5.64 18.20
C ASN A 134 -2.19 6.23 17.79
N LEU A 135 -1.46 6.90 18.70
CA LEU A 135 -0.08 7.32 18.46
C LEU A 135 0.90 6.22 18.90
N PRO A 136 1.86 5.82 18.05
CA PRO A 136 2.93 4.91 18.47
C PRO A 136 3.91 5.64 19.40
N ALA A 137 4.57 4.92 20.31
CA ALA A 137 5.61 5.52 21.15
C ALA A 137 6.86 5.84 20.32
N ILE A 138 7.45 7.03 20.49
CA ILE A 138 8.73 7.41 19.88
C ILE A 138 9.85 7.35 20.91
N ARG A 139 11.03 6.85 20.53
CA ARG A 139 12.27 7.11 21.26
C ARG A 139 13.22 7.97 20.44
N TYR A 140 13.98 8.82 21.14
CA TYR A 140 15.06 9.60 20.57
C TYR A 140 16.40 8.99 20.95
N THR A 141 17.27 8.78 19.96
CA THR A 141 18.65 8.35 20.18
C THR A 141 19.60 9.36 19.58
N LYS A 142 20.58 9.84 20.36
CA LYS A 142 21.63 10.73 19.87
C LYS A 142 22.80 9.90 19.36
N ARG A 143 23.16 10.04 18.08
CA ARG A 143 24.35 9.43 17.48
C ARG A 143 25.12 10.51 16.74
N ASP A 144 26.38 10.74 17.11
CA ASP A 144 27.30 11.69 16.44
C ASP A 144 26.69 13.10 16.22
N GLY A 145 25.92 13.60 17.19
CA GLY A 145 25.25 14.90 17.12
C GLY A 145 23.89 14.91 16.42
N TYR A 146 23.53 13.85 15.68
CA TYR A 146 22.22 13.68 15.06
C TYR A 146 21.24 13.02 16.02
N VAL A 147 20.02 13.56 16.09
CA VAL A 147 18.92 12.94 16.84
C VAL A 147 18.12 12.04 15.91
N LEU A 148 18.35 10.73 16.02
CA LEU A 148 17.59 9.70 15.32
C LEU A 148 16.29 9.39 16.07
N ARG A 149 15.23 9.15 15.31
CA ARG A 149 13.90 8.81 15.82
C ARG A 149 13.60 7.35 15.50
N TRP A 150 13.09 6.63 16.48
CA TRP A 150 12.62 5.26 16.31
C TRP A 150 11.22 5.12 16.87
N THR A 151 10.38 4.34 16.20
CA THR A 151 9.11 3.87 16.75
C THR A 151 9.37 2.70 17.69
N GLY A 152 8.75 2.71 18.87
CA GLY A 152 8.91 1.67 19.87
C GLY A 152 10.28 1.69 20.57
N TYR A 153 10.56 0.60 21.29
CA TYR A 153 11.81 0.40 22.01
C TYR A 153 12.28 -1.07 21.90
N PRO A 154 13.60 -1.34 21.85
CA PRO A 154 14.11 -2.71 21.80
C PRO A 154 13.76 -3.48 23.07
N VAL A 155 13.52 -4.78 22.96
CA VAL A 155 13.28 -5.65 24.12
C VAL A 155 14.47 -5.64 25.10
N GLY A 156 15.69 -5.62 24.55
CA GLY A 156 16.93 -5.69 25.31
C GLY A 156 18.14 -5.39 24.44
N ILE A 157 19.33 -5.59 25.01
CA ILE A 157 20.61 -5.39 24.33
C ILE A 157 21.63 -6.42 24.82
N LYS A 158 22.51 -6.84 23.91
CA LYS A 158 23.66 -7.69 24.21
C LYS A 158 24.93 -6.84 24.35
N VAL A 159 25.59 -6.89 25.50
CA VAL A 159 26.85 -6.16 25.78
C VAL A 159 27.86 -7.15 26.35
N GLN A 160 29.04 -7.27 25.73
CA GLN A 160 30.12 -8.17 26.17
C GLN A 160 29.63 -9.62 26.45
N ASP A 161 28.78 -10.14 25.55
CA ASP A 161 28.14 -11.47 25.64
C ASP A 161 27.13 -11.68 26.78
N VAL A 162 26.83 -10.63 27.55
CA VAL A 162 25.76 -10.62 28.54
C VAL A 162 24.51 -9.97 27.96
N TYR A 163 23.36 -10.60 28.20
CA TYR A 163 22.06 -10.14 27.73
C TYR A 163 21.37 -9.31 28.82
N TYR A 164 20.95 -8.11 28.45
CA TYR A 164 20.23 -7.17 29.31
C TYR A 164 18.85 -6.88 28.74
N VAL A 165 17.87 -6.67 29.63
CA VAL A 165 16.49 -6.31 29.25
C VAL A 165 16.16 -4.91 29.73
N PHE A 166 15.37 -4.21 28.93
CA PHE A 166 14.77 -2.93 29.31
C PHE A 166 13.48 -3.20 30.08
N ASN A 167 13.55 -3.06 31.40
CA ASN A 167 12.47 -3.40 32.32
C ASN A 167 11.86 -2.16 33.00
N HIS A 168 12.52 -1.01 32.95
CA HIS A 168 11.99 0.26 33.42
C HIS A 168 11.69 1.17 32.22
N LEU A 169 10.45 1.66 32.11
CA LEU A 169 10.03 2.53 31.02
C LEU A 169 9.64 3.91 31.52
N LYS A 170 10.29 4.94 31.00
CA LYS A 170 9.88 6.33 31.22
C LYS A 170 9.02 6.79 30.06
N PHE A 171 7.73 6.98 30.31
CA PHE A 171 6.79 7.52 29.35
C PHE A 171 6.68 9.02 29.51
N LYS A 172 6.70 9.72 28.39
CA LYS A 172 6.43 11.15 28.34
C LYS A 172 5.28 11.40 27.38
N VAL A 173 4.19 11.95 27.91
CA VAL A 173 2.97 12.22 27.15
C VAL A 173 2.90 13.73 26.93
N LEU A 174 2.95 14.14 25.66
CA LEU A 174 2.75 15.53 25.30
C LEU A 174 1.24 15.78 25.18
N VAL A 175 0.76 16.77 25.91
CA VAL A 175 -0.66 17.14 25.95
C VAL A 175 -0.86 18.55 25.45
N HIS A 176 -2.02 18.81 24.87
CA HIS A 176 -2.45 20.14 24.46
C HIS A 176 -3.79 20.45 25.10
N LYS A 177 -4.00 21.68 25.56
CA LYS A 177 -5.29 22.08 26.11
C LYS A 177 -6.36 21.97 25.02
N TYR A 178 -7.53 21.45 25.39
CA TYR A 178 -8.68 21.40 24.51
C TYR A 178 -9.21 22.82 24.32
N GLU A 179 -8.88 23.43 23.18
CA GLU A 179 -9.54 24.65 22.72
C GLU A 179 -10.96 24.28 22.29
N GLU A 180 -11.89 24.33 23.24
CA GLU A 180 -13.31 24.33 22.91
C GLU A 180 -13.53 25.49 21.95
N ALA A 181 -14.02 25.21 20.74
CA ALA A 181 -14.15 26.22 19.69
C ALA A 181 -15.16 27.31 20.12
N ALA A 182 -14.70 28.25 20.95
CA ALA A 182 -15.43 29.42 21.43
C ALA A 182 -15.90 30.33 20.28
N ASN A 183 -15.48 30.05 19.05
CA ASN A 183 -15.86 30.78 17.86
C ASN A 183 -16.95 30.12 17.01
N VAL A 184 -17.28 28.83 17.18
CA VAL A 184 -18.44 28.26 16.45
C VAL A 184 -19.76 28.74 17.08
N ALA A 185 -19.79 28.91 18.41
CA ALA A 185 -20.92 29.53 19.09
C ALA A 185 -21.10 31.03 18.74
N ARG A 186 -20.04 31.75 18.34
CA ARG A 186 -20.13 33.18 17.99
C ARG A 186 -20.54 33.47 16.55
N VAL A 187 -20.32 32.56 15.61
CA VAL A 187 -20.70 32.80 14.20
C VAL A 187 -22.17 32.44 13.91
N MET A 188 -22.86 31.70 14.79
CA MET A 188 -24.30 31.43 14.66
C MET A 188 -25.17 32.32 15.56
N GLY A 189 -24.66 33.47 16.00
CA GLY A 189 -25.39 34.45 16.83
C GLY A 189 -26.26 35.45 16.08
N THR A 190 -26.54 35.25 14.78
CA THR A 190 -27.45 36.12 14.01
C THR A 190 -28.63 35.30 13.49
N GLY A 191 -29.76 35.37 14.20
CA GLY A 191 -31.06 34.90 13.70
C GLY A 191 -31.78 33.94 14.66
N ASP A 192 -32.86 34.46 15.25
CA ASP A 192 -33.84 33.88 16.18
C ASP A 192 -34.46 32.50 15.83
N ALA A 193 -33.67 31.46 15.49
CA ALA A 193 -34.26 30.12 15.24
C ALA A 193 -33.31 28.92 15.46
N ALA A 194 -32.35 28.98 16.38
CA ALA A 194 -31.57 27.79 16.77
C ALA A 194 -32.24 27.05 17.93
N GLU A 195 -33.35 26.36 17.64
CA GLU A 195 -33.91 25.36 18.53
C GLU A 195 -32.97 24.15 18.64
N VAL A 196 -32.51 23.92 19.87
CA VAL A 196 -32.32 22.61 20.51
C VAL A 196 -31.34 21.63 19.84
N ILE A 197 -30.04 21.92 19.95
CA ILE A 197 -29.14 20.86 20.42
C ILE A 197 -29.28 20.86 21.94
N PRO A 198 -29.75 19.78 22.59
CA PRO A 198 -29.84 19.75 24.03
C PRO A 198 -28.42 19.81 24.57
N THR A 199 -28.01 20.98 25.04
CA THR A 199 -27.01 21.11 26.08
C THR A 199 -27.57 20.35 27.27
N ILE A 200 -27.24 19.05 27.33
CA ILE A 200 -27.41 18.25 28.54
C ILE A 200 -26.79 19.08 29.66
N GLY A 201 -27.64 19.66 30.48
CA GLY A 201 -27.24 20.53 31.56
C GLY A 201 -26.34 19.75 32.51
N LYS A 202 -25.14 20.26 32.71
CA LYS A 202 -24.46 20.26 34.01
C LYS A 202 -23.50 21.45 34.04
N LYS A 203 -23.88 22.41 34.88
CA LYS A 203 -22.99 23.44 35.44
C LYS A 203 -21.76 22.78 36.08
N ASP A 204 -20.65 23.52 36.06
CA ASP A 204 -19.45 23.35 36.87
C ASP A 204 -18.67 22.04 36.75
N SER A 205 -17.84 21.99 35.70
CA SER A 205 -16.44 21.61 35.91
C SER A 205 -15.58 22.48 34.99
N ASP A 206 -15.06 23.57 35.53
CA ASP A 206 -14.01 24.41 34.93
C ASP A 206 -12.65 23.66 34.86
N VAL A 207 -12.71 22.33 34.67
CA VAL A 207 -11.56 21.45 34.59
C VAL A 207 -11.09 21.51 33.14
N PRO A 208 -9.88 22.00 32.87
CA PRO A 208 -9.35 22.03 31.52
C PRO A 208 -9.30 20.61 30.97
N GLY A 209 -10.00 20.37 29.86
CA GLY A 209 -9.84 19.16 29.07
C GLY A 209 -8.52 19.22 28.32
N TYR A 210 -7.87 18.09 28.15
CA TYR A 210 -6.61 17.97 27.42
C TYR A 210 -6.71 16.88 26.36
N MET A 211 -5.92 17.04 25.29
CA MET A 211 -5.77 16.06 24.21
C MET A 211 -4.35 15.53 24.18
N VAL A 212 -4.19 14.27 23.82
CA VAL A 212 -2.86 13.67 23.62
C VAL A 212 -2.34 14.02 22.22
N VAL A 213 -1.16 14.65 22.17
CA VAL A 213 -0.54 15.12 20.91
C VAL A 213 0.85 14.54 20.66
N GLY A 214 1.43 13.85 21.65
CA GLY A 214 2.69 13.14 21.48
C GLY A 214 2.88 12.06 22.52
N PHE A 215 3.60 11.00 22.16
CA PHE A 215 3.87 9.88 23.03
C PHE A 215 5.32 9.42 22.86
N GLU A 216 6.12 9.62 23.89
CA GLU A 216 7.54 9.29 23.90
C GLU A 216 7.84 8.23 24.96
N VAL A 217 8.85 7.40 24.70
CA VAL A 217 9.33 6.37 25.61
C VAL A 217 10.85 6.39 25.69
N VAL A 218 11.36 6.35 26.92
CA VAL A 218 12.79 6.17 27.21
C VAL A 218 12.96 4.84 27.96
N PRO A 219 13.53 3.80 27.31
CA PRO A 219 13.76 2.51 27.93
C PRO A 219 15.02 2.53 28.81
N CYS A 220 14.94 1.92 29.99
CA CYS A 220 16.02 1.79 30.95
C CYS A 220 16.13 0.37 31.49
N SER A 221 17.37 -0.07 31.76
CA SER A 221 17.66 -1.38 32.33
C SER A 221 18.11 -1.21 33.78
N PHE A 222 17.21 -1.50 34.72
CA PHE A 222 17.41 -1.29 36.16
C PHE A 222 17.26 -2.59 36.96
N ALA A 223 18.29 -2.98 37.71
CA ALA A 223 18.25 -4.12 38.61
C ALA A 223 17.46 -3.78 39.88
N HIS A 224 16.20 -4.20 39.95
CA HIS A 224 15.37 -4.06 41.15
C HIS A 224 15.75 -5.09 42.21
N ASN A 225 15.55 -4.75 43.48
CA ASN A 225 15.75 -5.71 44.57
C ASN A 225 14.54 -6.67 44.60
N GLY A 226 14.81 -7.97 44.44
CA GLY A 226 13.76 -8.99 44.32
C GLY A 226 12.98 -9.25 45.61
N GLU A 227 13.49 -8.85 46.77
CA GLU A 227 12.82 -9.06 48.07
C GLU A 227 11.85 -7.95 48.44
N SER A 228 12.19 -6.68 48.13
CA SER A 228 11.32 -5.54 48.37
C SER A 228 10.07 -5.55 47.49
N THR A 229 10.16 -6.20 46.33
CA THR A 229 9.12 -6.22 45.29
C THR A 229 8.04 -7.27 45.52
N LYS A 230 8.34 -8.37 46.23
CA LYS A 230 7.36 -9.45 46.49
C LYS A 230 6.11 -9.02 47.26
N LYS A 231 6.23 -7.97 48.07
CA LYS A 231 5.11 -7.44 48.88
C LYS A 231 4.27 -6.40 48.14
N LEU A 232 4.76 -5.89 47.01
CA LEU A 232 4.11 -4.81 46.28
C LEU A 232 3.00 -5.36 45.39
N LYS A 233 1.87 -4.65 45.36
CA LYS A 233 0.81 -4.89 44.38
C LYS A 233 1.03 -4.01 43.15
N MET A 234 0.44 -4.42 42.03
CA MET A 234 0.46 -3.65 40.78
C MET A 234 -0.04 -2.21 41.04
N TYR A 235 0.67 -1.23 40.48
CA TYR A 235 0.46 0.22 40.63
C TYR A 235 0.92 0.86 41.95
N GLU A 236 1.55 0.11 42.86
CA GLU A 236 2.15 0.70 44.06
C GLU A 236 3.48 1.41 43.73
N ARG A 237 3.78 2.48 44.47
CA ARG A 237 5.03 3.23 44.30
C ARG A 237 6.21 2.46 44.90
N TYR A 238 7.26 2.30 44.12
CA TYR A 238 8.52 1.70 44.56
C TYR A 238 9.29 2.66 45.48
N THR A 239 9.86 2.14 46.57
CA THR A 239 10.40 2.97 47.66
C THR A 239 11.79 3.56 47.37
N THR A 240 12.56 2.97 46.45
CA THR A 240 13.91 3.45 46.13
C THR A 240 13.91 4.24 44.82
N PRO A 241 14.57 5.41 44.78
CA PRO A 241 14.55 6.24 43.59
C PRO A 241 15.29 5.59 42.42
N ILE A 242 14.64 5.52 41.25
CA ILE A 242 15.20 4.89 40.05
C ILE A 242 15.85 5.98 39.18
N LYS A 243 17.19 6.00 39.12
CA LYS A 243 17.91 6.85 38.16
C LYS A 243 17.97 6.14 36.80
N CYS A 244 17.04 6.49 35.92
CA CYS A 244 16.99 6.00 34.54
C CYS A 244 18.07 6.69 33.69
N ASP A 245 19.15 5.97 33.41
CA ASP A 245 20.17 6.36 32.45
C ASP A 245 20.12 5.40 31.26
N SER A 246 19.75 5.92 30.08
CA SER A 246 19.63 5.13 28.84
C SER A 246 20.94 4.46 28.39
N THR A 247 22.09 4.90 28.89
CA THR A 247 23.41 4.36 28.51
C THR A 247 23.89 3.25 29.44
N ARG A 248 23.32 3.12 30.64
CA ARG A 248 23.73 2.12 31.63
C ARG A 248 22.77 0.93 31.60
N VAL A 249 23.34 -0.26 31.53
CA VAL A 249 22.59 -1.52 31.61
C VAL A 249 22.94 -2.26 32.88
N SER A 250 21.92 -2.72 33.62
CA SER A 250 22.13 -3.38 34.91
C SER A 250 21.28 -4.65 35.11
N MET A 251 20.14 -4.77 34.43
CA MET A 251 19.27 -5.94 34.55
C MET A 251 19.72 -7.06 33.59
N SER A 252 20.63 -7.92 34.06
CA SER A 252 21.08 -9.11 33.31
C SER A 252 20.04 -10.23 33.37
N VAL A 253 19.86 -10.96 32.27
CA VAL A 253 18.92 -12.09 32.19
C VAL A 253 19.64 -13.41 32.52
N LYS A 254 19.20 -14.11 33.57
CA LYS A 254 19.69 -15.43 33.98
C LYS A 254 18.55 -16.41 34.21
N GLU A 255 18.85 -17.70 34.06
CA GLU A 255 17.88 -18.77 34.28
C GLU A 255 17.44 -18.80 35.75
N GLY A 256 16.15 -19.01 36.01
CA GLY A 256 15.59 -19.05 37.35
C GLY A 256 15.41 -17.66 38.01
N GLN A 257 15.85 -16.58 37.36
CA GLN A 257 15.64 -15.21 37.83
C GLN A 257 14.27 -14.69 37.38
N SER A 258 13.59 -13.91 38.23
CA SER A 258 12.39 -13.16 37.86
C SER A 258 12.76 -11.74 37.41
N ILE A 259 12.04 -11.22 36.42
CA ILE A 259 12.20 -9.84 35.95
C ILE A 259 11.15 -8.99 36.65
N VAL A 260 11.57 -7.85 37.19
CA VAL A 260 10.66 -6.84 37.74
C VAL A 260 10.52 -5.73 36.73
N PHE A 261 9.27 -5.41 36.35
CA PHE A 261 8.95 -4.28 35.49
C PHE A 261 8.40 -3.11 36.30
N SER A 262 8.82 -1.92 35.93
CA SER A 262 8.34 -0.67 36.50
C SER A 262 8.24 0.41 35.43
N TYR A 263 7.50 1.47 35.70
CA TYR A 263 7.38 2.58 34.77
C TYR A 263 7.23 3.90 35.51
N GLU A 264 7.46 4.98 34.77
CA GLU A 264 7.16 6.34 35.19
C GLU A 264 6.44 7.05 34.05
N VAL A 265 5.57 7.99 34.38
CA VAL A 265 4.83 8.81 33.42
C VAL A 265 4.95 10.28 33.79
N SER A 266 5.36 11.08 32.80
CA SER A 266 5.40 12.53 32.88
C SER A 266 4.56 13.15 31.78
N PHE A 267 3.73 14.12 32.12
CA PHE A 267 2.95 14.93 31.20
C PHE A 267 3.63 16.27 31.01
N GLU A 268 3.72 16.71 29.75
CA GLU A 268 4.24 18.03 29.37
C GLU A 268 3.25 18.71 28.43
N GLU A 269 2.89 19.95 28.74
CA GLU A 269 2.05 20.76 27.86
C GLU A 269 2.88 21.21 26.65
N SER A 270 2.33 21.04 25.44
CA SER A 270 2.98 21.39 24.18
C SER A 270 2.07 22.24 23.31
N ASP A 271 2.66 23.11 22.49
CA ASP A 271 1.94 24.01 21.58
C ASP A 271 1.44 23.33 20.29
N ILE A 272 1.66 22.00 20.17
CA ILE A 272 1.27 21.24 18.98
C ILE A 272 -0.25 21.07 18.98
N LYS A 273 -0.92 21.63 17.96
CA LYS A 273 -2.36 21.43 17.76
C LYS A 273 -2.65 19.97 17.40
N TRP A 274 -3.81 19.47 17.85
CA TRP A 274 -4.22 18.08 17.61
C TRP A 274 -4.17 17.63 16.14
N PRO A 275 -4.62 18.43 15.13
CA PRO A 275 -4.51 18.03 13.72
C PRO A 275 -3.07 17.81 13.24
N SER A 276 -2.10 18.52 13.83
CA SER A 276 -0.67 18.43 13.49
C SER A 276 0.11 17.42 14.34
N ARG A 277 -0.56 16.65 15.22
CA ARG A 277 0.10 15.68 16.11
C ARG A 277 0.89 14.60 15.35
N TRP A 278 0.43 14.24 14.15
CA TRP A 278 1.07 13.25 13.30
C TRP A 278 2.29 13.80 12.54
N ASP A 279 2.47 15.12 12.42
CA ASP A 279 3.58 15.71 11.67
C ASP A 279 4.95 15.29 12.21
N ALA A 280 5.04 15.05 13.53
CA ALA A 280 6.25 14.54 14.17
C ALA A 280 6.64 13.11 13.71
N TYR A 281 5.64 12.30 13.33
CA TYR A 281 5.78 10.92 12.88
C TYR A 281 5.94 10.81 11.35
N LEU A 282 5.29 11.72 10.63
CA LEU A 282 5.19 11.71 9.16
C LEU A 282 6.31 12.48 8.46
N LYS A 283 7.17 13.17 9.21
CA LYS A 283 8.30 13.93 8.66
C LYS A 283 9.33 13.00 8.02
N MET A 284 9.29 12.88 6.69
CA MET A 284 10.34 12.23 5.91
C MET A 284 11.47 13.20 5.56
N GLU A 285 12.71 12.74 5.69
CA GLU A 285 13.88 13.37 5.11
C GLU A 285 14.03 12.91 3.66
N GLY A 286 14.34 13.82 2.72
CA GLY A 286 14.63 13.44 1.32
C GLY A 286 13.69 13.99 0.24
N SER A 287 12.89 15.03 0.51
CA SER A 287 12.03 15.67 -0.52
C SER A 287 12.76 16.04 -1.83
N LYS A 288 14.06 16.38 -1.73
CA LYS A 288 14.94 16.66 -2.87
C LYS A 288 15.08 15.47 -3.84
N VAL A 289 15.09 14.24 -3.30
CA VAL A 289 15.25 13.01 -4.09
C VAL A 289 13.99 12.74 -4.91
N HIS A 290 12.80 12.99 -4.36
CA HIS A 290 11.53 12.88 -5.09
C HIS A 290 11.45 13.89 -6.25
N TRP A 291 11.84 15.15 -6.02
CA TRP A 291 11.90 16.15 -7.09
C TRP A 291 12.88 15.77 -8.20
N PHE A 292 14.02 15.17 -7.85
CA PHE A 292 14.98 14.66 -8.81
C PHE A 292 14.39 13.53 -9.68
N SER A 293 13.64 12.60 -9.06
CA SER A 293 12.92 11.53 -9.76
C SER A 293 11.91 12.05 -10.79
N ILE A 294 11.10 13.04 -10.39
CA ILE A 294 10.11 13.68 -11.27
C ILE A 294 10.81 14.34 -12.46
N LEU A 295 11.90 15.07 -12.23
CA LEU A 295 12.64 15.76 -13.29
C LEU A 295 13.25 14.78 -14.30
N ASN A 296 13.88 13.70 -13.82
CA ASN A 296 14.42 12.65 -14.69
C ASN A 296 13.32 11.99 -15.52
N SER A 297 12.16 11.72 -14.91
CA SER A 297 11.02 11.11 -15.60
C SER A 297 10.44 12.03 -16.68
N LEU A 298 10.36 13.34 -16.41
CA LEU A 298 9.94 14.34 -17.41
C LEU A 298 10.94 14.42 -18.58
N MET A 299 12.24 14.30 -18.34
CA MET A 299 13.25 14.24 -19.39
C MET A 299 13.05 13.02 -20.31
N VAL A 300 12.78 11.84 -19.74
CA VAL A 300 12.49 10.62 -20.53
C VAL A 300 11.20 10.78 -21.35
N ILE A 301 10.14 11.30 -20.75
CA ILE A 301 8.86 11.55 -21.44
C ILE A 301 9.05 12.54 -22.59
N THR A 302 9.69 13.68 -22.35
CA THR A 302 9.89 14.68 -23.42
C THR A 302 10.68 14.13 -24.61
N PHE A 303 11.68 13.28 -24.36
CA PHE A 303 12.41 12.60 -25.41
C PHE A 303 11.53 11.60 -26.19
N LEU A 304 10.78 10.75 -25.48
CA LEU A 304 9.88 9.77 -26.09
C LEU A 304 8.72 10.43 -26.84
N ALA A 305 8.10 11.45 -26.26
CA ALA A 305 7.10 12.29 -26.89
C ALA A 305 7.61 12.91 -28.20
N GLY A 306 8.89 13.32 -28.25
CA GLY A 306 9.54 13.77 -29.48
C GLY A 306 9.58 12.68 -30.56
N ILE A 307 9.91 11.44 -30.20
CA ILE A 307 9.90 10.30 -31.14
C ILE A 307 8.47 10.00 -31.60
N VAL A 308 7.51 9.94 -30.67
CA VAL A 308 6.09 9.70 -30.96
C VAL A 308 5.55 10.79 -31.87
N LEU A 309 5.89 12.07 -31.63
CA LEU A 309 5.53 13.19 -32.48
C LEU A 309 6.12 13.02 -33.89
N VAL A 310 7.38 12.59 -34.03
CA VAL A 310 7.97 12.31 -35.34
C VAL A 310 7.24 11.17 -36.06
N ILE A 311 6.86 10.11 -35.34
CA ILE A 311 6.05 9.01 -35.91
C ILE A 311 4.70 9.56 -36.39
N PHE A 312 3.98 10.30 -35.56
CA PHE A 312 2.71 10.92 -35.92
C PHE A 312 2.87 11.86 -37.11
N LEU A 313 3.84 12.78 -37.09
CA LEU A 313 4.12 13.67 -38.21
C LEU A 313 4.46 12.89 -39.48
N ARG A 314 5.24 11.81 -39.41
CA ARG A 314 5.51 10.96 -40.58
C ARG A 314 4.26 10.29 -41.12
N THR A 315 3.34 9.86 -40.25
CA THR A 315 2.06 9.26 -40.66
C THR A 315 1.07 10.29 -41.21
N VAL A 316 0.99 11.49 -40.61
CA VAL A 316 0.01 12.56 -40.93
C VAL A 316 0.49 13.49 -42.04
N ARG A 317 1.76 13.91 -42.05
CA ARG A 317 2.33 14.82 -43.08
C ARG A 317 2.16 14.25 -44.48
N ARG A 318 2.11 12.92 -44.59
CA ARG A 318 1.92 12.22 -45.85
C ARG A 318 0.47 12.16 -46.34
N ASP A 319 -0.49 12.44 -45.45
CA ASP A 319 -1.88 12.68 -45.82
C ASP A 319 -2.05 14.10 -46.42
N LEU A 320 -1.27 15.07 -45.92
CA LEU A 320 -1.22 16.44 -46.44
C LEU A 320 -0.45 16.56 -47.76
N THR A 321 0.66 15.85 -47.96
CA THR A 321 1.42 15.92 -49.24
C THR A 321 0.75 15.20 -50.40
N ARG A 322 -0.49 14.71 -50.23
CA ARG A 322 -1.35 14.35 -51.37
C ARG A 322 -2.09 15.56 -51.97
N TYR A 323 -1.98 16.75 -51.35
CA TYR A 323 -2.49 18.01 -51.91
C TYR A 323 -1.44 18.91 -52.57
N GLU A 324 -0.14 18.59 -52.48
CA GLU A 324 0.89 19.30 -53.24
C GLU A 324 1.64 18.30 -54.13
N GLU A 325 1.42 18.38 -55.45
CA GLU A 325 2.05 17.54 -56.47
C GLU A 325 3.57 17.79 -56.63
N LEU A 326 4.22 18.47 -55.69
CA LEU A 326 5.63 18.85 -55.75
C LEU A 326 6.46 17.99 -54.80
N ASP A 327 6.83 16.81 -55.29
CA ASP A 327 8.15 16.14 -55.12
C ASP A 327 7.99 14.62 -55.24
N LYS A 328 8.00 14.11 -56.48
CA LYS A 328 7.81 12.67 -56.78
C LYS A 328 9.07 11.84 -56.55
N GLU A 329 10.26 12.44 -56.59
CA GLU A 329 11.54 11.72 -56.61
C GLU A 329 12.13 11.51 -55.20
N ALA A 330 12.19 12.55 -54.35
CA ALA A 330 12.65 12.35 -52.97
C ALA A 330 11.66 11.48 -52.16
N GLN A 331 10.37 11.54 -52.54
CA GLN A 331 9.32 10.73 -51.94
C GLN A 331 9.46 9.25 -52.33
N ALA A 332 9.72 8.90 -53.59
CA ALA A 332 9.84 7.51 -54.02
C ALA A 332 10.93 6.73 -53.26
N GLN A 333 12.10 7.35 -53.08
CA GLN A 333 13.24 6.72 -52.40
C GLN A 333 13.04 6.59 -50.88
N MET A 334 12.31 7.52 -50.24
CA MET A 334 11.89 7.39 -48.84
C MET A 334 10.77 6.34 -48.64
N ASN A 335 10.00 6.03 -49.69
CA ASN A 335 8.85 5.11 -49.62
C ASN A 335 9.25 3.63 -49.59
N GLU A 336 10.29 3.27 -50.31
CA GLU A 336 10.65 1.88 -50.57
C GLU A 336 11.34 1.23 -49.37
N GLU A 337 12.17 1.99 -48.63
CA GLU A 337 12.94 1.45 -47.49
C GLU A 337 12.17 1.44 -46.14
N LEU A 338 11.09 2.22 -45.97
CA LEU A 338 10.42 2.38 -44.64
C LEU A 338 8.92 2.06 -44.59
N SER A 339 8.26 1.69 -45.69
CA SER A 339 6.80 1.46 -45.70
C SER A 339 6.34 0.04 -45.35
N GLY A 340 7.18 -0.79 -44.70
CA GLY A 340 6.86 -2.19 -44.35
C GLY A 340 5.54 -2.36 -43.59
N TRP A 341 5.15 -1.39 -42.76
CA TRP A 341 3.87 -1.45 -42.03
C TRP A 341 2.63 -1.45 -42.95
N LYS A 342 2.73 -0.89 -44.16
CA LYS A 342 1.64 -0.95 -45.16
C LYS A 342 1.49 -2.33 -45.79
N LEU A 343 2.53 -3.14 -45.77
CA LEU A 343 2.50 -4.50 -46.32
C LEU A 343 1.78 -5.50 -45.40
N VAL A 344 1.59 -5.14 -44.13
CA VAL A 344 0.92 -5.96 -43.11
C VAL A 344 -0.54 -5.58 -42.86
N VAL A 345 -1.10 -4.68 -43.69
CA VAL A 345 -2.48 -4.18 -43.57
C VAL A 345 -3.50 -5.32 -43.48
N GLY A 346 -3.32 -6.40 -44.25
CA GLY A 346 -4.21 -7.56 -44.25
C GLY A 346 -4.03 -8.55 -43.07
N ASP A 347 -3.03 -8.40 -42.21
CA ASP A 347 -2.76 -9.35 -41.11
C ASP A 347 -2.66 -8.69 -39.72
N VAL A 348 -2.63 -7.37 -39.65
CA VAL A 348 -2.39 -6.64 -38.38
C VAL A 348 -3.46 -6.87 -37.31
N PHE A 349 -4.72 -7.08 -37.70
CA PHE A 349 -5.84 -7.36 -36.80
C PHE A 349 -6.11 -8.86 -36.61
N ARG A 350 -5.21 -9.74 -37.06
CA ARG A 350 -5.33 -11.18 -36.83
C ARG A 350 -5.31 -11.48 -35.34
N ALA A 351 -6.24 -12.33 -34.90
CA ALA A 351 -6.36 -12.72 -33.50
C ALA A 351 -5.03 -13.28 -32.96
N PRO A 352 -4.59 -12.85 -31.76
CA PRO A 352 -3.35 -13.33 -31.16
C PRO A 352 -3.48 -14.77 -30.65
N SER A 353 -2.32 -15.42 -30.44
CA SER A 353 -2.27 -16.67 -29.68
C SER A 353 -2.86 -16.46 -28.29
N ASN A 354 -3.64 -17.42 -27.77
CA ASN A 354 -4.26 -17.32 -26.45
C ASN A 354 -5.03 -16.00 -26.20
N ALA A 355 -5.81 -15.51 -27.19
CA ALA A 355 -6.56 -14.25 -27.07
C ALA A 355 -7.42 -14.12 -25.80
N SER A 356 -8.02 -15.22 -25.32
CA SER A 356 -8.76 -15.21 -24.06
C SER A 356 -7.91 -14.81 -22.85
N LEU A 357 -6.64 -15.20 -22.80
CA LEU A 357 -5.74 -14.84 -21.70
C LEU A 357 -5.35 -13.36 -21.79
N LEU A 358 -5.07 -12.85 -22.99
CA LEU A 358 -4.78 -11.44 -23.21
C LEU A 358 -5.95 -10.56 -22.72
N CYS A 359 -7.19 -10.92 -23.10
CA CYS A 359 -8.37 -10.18 -22.65
C CYS A 359 -8.51 -10.15 -21.12
N VAL A 360 -8.26 -11.29 -20.47
CA VAL A 360 -8.30 -11.42 -19.01
C VAL A 360 -7.22 -10.56 -18.36
N MET A 361 -5.97 -10.66 -18.82
CA MET A 361 -4.86 -9.88 -18.28
C MET A 361 -5.06 -8.37 -18.45
N VAL A 362 -5.62 -7.94 -19.59
CA VAL A 362 -5.95 -6.54 -19.86
C VAL A 362 -7.07 -6.05 -18.94
N GLY A 363 -8.11 -6.85 -18.72
CA GLY A 363 -9.17 -6.49 -17.78
C GLY A 363 -8.69 -6.37 -16.34
N ASP A 364 -7.92 -7.35 -15.86
CA ASP A 364 -7.33 -7.33 -14.53
C ASP A 364 -6.36 -6.15 -14.37
N GLY A 365 -5.59 -5.82 -15.41
CA GLY A 365 -4.72 -4.65 -15.37
C GLY A 365 -5.47 -3.32 -15.33
N VAL A 366 -6.62 -3.18 -16.01
CA VAL A 366 -7.50 -2.00 -15.86
C VAL A 366 -8.02 -1.91 -14.43
N GLN A 367 -8.42 -3.03 -13.84
CA GLN A 367 -8.89 -3.09 -12.46
C GLN A 367 -7.81 -2.65 -11.47
N ILE A 368 -6.60 -3.19 -11.59
CA ILE A 368 -5.47 -2.89 -10.71
C ILE A 368 -5.03 -1.44 -10.89
N LEU A 369 -4.91 -0.96 -12.13
CA LEU A 369 -4.53 0.42 -12.40
C LEU A 369 -5.57 1.41 -11.87
N GLY A 370 -6.86 1.15 -12.12
CA GLY A 370 -7.95 1.96 -11.59
C GLY A 370 -7.95 1.98 -10.07
N MET A 371 -7.75 0.83 -9.43
CA MET A 371 -7.66 0.72 -7.97
C MET A 371 -6.48 1.55 -7.45
N ALA A 372 -5.31 1.45 -8.08
CA ALA A 372 -4.13 2.22 -7.70
C ALA A 372 -4.37 3.73 -7.83
N VAL A 373 -4.92 4.20 -8.95
CA VAL A 373 -5.23 5.63 -9.17
C VAL A 373 -6.19 6.15 -8.11
N VAL A 374 -7.31 5.45 -7.88
CA VAL A 374 -8.32 5.90 -6.90
C VAL A 374 -7.76 5.86 -5.49
N THR A 375 -7.08 4.77 -5.10
CA THR A 375 -6.49 4.66 -3.75
C THR A 375 -5.47 5.75 -3.50
N ILE A 376 -4.55 6.00 -4.44
CA ILE A 376 -3.50 7.00 -4.28
C ILE A 376 -4.12 8.41 -4.26
N LEU A 377 -5.17 8.67 -5.04
CA LEU A 377 -5.90 9.95 -5.00
C LEU A 377 -6.54 10.19 -3.63
N PHE A 378 -7.27 9.21 -3.09
CA PHE A 378 -7.85 9.32 -1.74
C PHE A 378 -6.79 9.43 -0.64
N ALA A 379 -5.65 8.77 -0.80
CA ALA A 379 -4.51 8.91 0.11
C ALA A 379 -3.87 10.31 0.01
N ALA A 380 -3.73 10.87 -1.20
CA ALA A 380 -3.19 12.21 -1.42
C ALA A 380 -4.12 13.32 -0.89
N LEU A 381 -5.44 13.10 -0.91
CA LEU A 381 -6.43 13.99 -0.27
C LEU A 381 -6.46 13.86 1.26
N GLY A 382 -5.76 12.90 1.85
CA GLY A 382 -5.68 12.69 3.30
C GLY A 382 -6.79 11.81 3.89
N PHE A 383 -7.71 11.26 3.08
CA PHE A 383 -8.76 10.36 3.55
C PHE A 383 -8.22 9.00 4.02
N MET A 384 -7.09 8.56 3.46
CA MET A 384 -6.39 7.32 3.86
C MET A 384 -5.07 7.65 4.58
N SER A 385 -5.16 8.44 5.65
CA SER A 385 -3.99 8.82 6.43
C SER A 385 -3.50 7.66 7.31
N PRO A 386 -2.18 7.60 7.62
CA PRO A 386 -1.63 6.64 8.58
C PRO A 386 -2.24 6.72 9.99
N ALA A 387 -2.95 7.82 10.31
CA ALA A 387 -3.67 7.99 11.56
C ALA A 387 -4.81 6.98 11.75
N SER A 388 -5.41 6.53 10.64
CA SER A 388 -6.36 5.42 10.61
C SER A 388 -5.64 4.20 10.03
N ARG A 389 -4.95 3.45 10.89
CA ARG A 389 -4.16 2.27 10.50
C ARG A 389 -4.97 1.28 9.67
N GLY A 390 -4.34 0.55 8.75
CA GLY A 390 -5.02 -0.45 7.91
C GLY A 390 -6.06 0.12 6.91
N THR A 391 -6.38 1.40 6.95
CA THR A 391 -7.37 2.02 6.04
C THR A 391 -6.93 1.95 4.58
N LEU A 392 -5.63 2.10 4.32
CA LEU A 392 -5.08 2.00 2.97
C LEU A 392 -5.34 0.61 2.36
N ILE A 393 -5.05 -0.47 3.08
CA ILE A 393 -5.29 -1.84 2.60
C ILE A 393 -6.78 -2.13 2.49
N THR A 394 -7.57 -1.72 3.49
CA THR A 394 -9.03 -1.88 3.47
C THR A 394 -9.64 -1.15 2.26
N GLY A 395 -9.16 0.07 1.99
CA GLY A 395 -9.53 0.89 0.85
C GLY A 395 -9.13 0.28 -0.49
N MET A 396 -7.92 -0.27 -0.59
CA MET A 396 -7.47 -1.01 -1.77
C MET A 396 -8.40 -2.19 -2.07
N LEU A 397 -8.72 -3.02 -1.07
CA LEU A 397 -9.63 -4.16 -1.24
C LEU A 397 -11.02 -3.70 -1.67
N PHE A 398 -11.56 -2.66 -1.04
CA PHE A 398 -12.86 -2.10 -1.37
C PHE A 398 -12.91 -1.59 -2.82
N PHE A 399 -11.94 -0.76 -3.24
CA PHE A 399 -11.88 -0.25 -4.60
C PHE A 399 -11.60 -1.34 -5.63
N TYR A 400 -10.76 -2.33 -5.29
CA TYR A 400 -10.54 -3.50 -6.14
C TYR A 400 -11.85 -4.23 -6.43
N MET A 401 -12.66 -4.48 -5.40
CA MET A 401 -13.95 -5.16 -5.55
C MET A 401 -14.92 -4.38 -6.46
N ILE A 402 -15.05 -3.06 -6.25
CA ILE A 402 -15.95 -2.21 -7.05
C ILE A 402 -15.50 -2.14 -8.51
N LEU A 403 -14.20 -1.97 -8.74
CA LEU A 403 -13.62 -1.90 -10.09
C LEU A 403 -13.62 -3.23 -10.82
N GLY A 404 -14.06 -4.33 -10.18
CA GLY A 404 -14.36 -5.58 -10.85
C GLY A 404 -15.33 -5.42 -12.02
N ILE A 405 -16.29 -4.48 -11.93
CA ILE A 405 -17.20 -4.16 -13.04
C ILE A 405 -16.41 -3.70 -14.29
N ALA A 406 -15.40 -2.84 -14.11
CA ALA A 406 -14.57 -2.37 -15.21
C ALA A 406 -13.72 -3.51 -15.80
N ALA A 407 -13.17 -4.38 -14.96
CA ALA A 407 -12.41 -5.57 -15.37
C ALA A 407 -13.22 -6.47 -16.30
N GLY A 408 -14.44 -6.82 -15.88
CA GLY A 408 -15.36 -7.64 -16.65
C GLY A 408 -15.77 -6.96 -17.97
N TYR A 409 -16.10 -5.67 -17.92
CA TYR A 409 -16.48 -4.89 -19.09
C TYR A 409 -15.37 -4.88 -20.16
N VAL A 410 -14.14 -4.54 -19.78
CA VAL A 410 -13.01 -4.44 -20.69
C VAL A 410 -12.62 -5.83 -21.24
N SER A 411 -12.54 -6.85 -20.38
CA SER A 411 -12.20 -8.22 -20.80
C SER A 411 -13.15 -8.74 -21.86
N VAL A 412 -14.46 -8.62 -21.61
CA VAL A 412 -15.49 -9.14 -22.52
C VAL A 412 -15.60 -8.30 -23.78
N ARG A 413 -15.51 -6.97 -23.67
CA ARG A 413 -15.54 -6.10 -24.85
C ARG A 413 -14.36 -6.36 -25.78
N LEU A 414 -13.16 -6.53 -25.22
CA LEU A 414 -11.97 -6.87 -26.00
C LEU A 414 -12.07 -8.26 -26.64
N TRP A 415 -12.61 -9.25 -25.92
CA TRP A 415 -12.90 -10.57 -26.49
C TRP A 415 -13.84 -10.49 -27.69
N ARG A 416 -14.92 -9.73 -27.58
CA ARG A 416 -15.86 -9.51 -28.69
C ARG A 416 -15.23 -8.78 -29.86
N THR A 417 -14.36 -7.80 -29.60
CA THR A 417 -13.59 -7.11 -30.64
C THR A 417 -12.69 -8.07 -31.40
N ILE A 418 -11.93 -8.93 -30.71
CA ILE A 418 -11.06 -9.94 -31.35
C ILE A 418 -11.88 -10.99 -32.11
N GLY A 419 -13.04 -11.38 -31.57
CA GLY A 419 -13.96 -12.33 -32.19
C GLY A 419 -14.91 -11.74 -33.23
N CYS A 420 -14.66 -10.52 -33.74
CA CYS A 420 -15.51 -9.84 -34.73
C CYS A 420 -17.01 -9.83 -34.37
N GLY A 421 -17.33 -9.57 -33.11
CA GLY A 421 -18.69 -9.47 -32.59
C GLY A 421 -19.27 -10.75 -31.99
N GLU A 422 -18.56 -11.88 -32.07
CA GLU A 422 -19.00 -13.18 -31.55
C GLU A 422 -19.41 -13.09 -30.06
N HIS A 423 -20.65 -13.52 -29.76
CA HIS A 423 -21.19 -13.47 -28.41
C HIS A 423 -20.85 -14.73 -27.59
N ARG A 424 -20.45 -15.83 -28.23
CA ARG A 424 -20.15 -17.07 -27.52
C ARG A 424 -18.95 -16.91 -26.58
N GLY A 425 -19.06 -17.49 -25.40
CA GLY A 425 -17.96 -17.55 -24.43
C GLY A 425 -17.74 -16.31 -23.55
N TRP A 426 -18.55 -15.25 -23.67
CA TRP A 426 -18.39 -14.04 -22.85
C TRP A 426 -18.36 -14.33 -21.34
N MET A 427 -19.23 -15.23 -20.88
CA MET A 427 -19.32 -15.66 -19.49
C MET A 427 -18.05 -16.37 -19.03
N SER A 428 -17.43 -17.18 -19.91
CA SER A 428 -16.18 -17.88 -19.60
C SER A 428 -15.02 -16.91 -19.45
N VAL A 429 -14.93 -15.88 -20.32
CA VAL A 429 -13.91 -14.84 -20.22
C VAL A 429 -14.11 -14.00 -18.95
N ALA A 430 -15.34 -13.59 -18.66
CA ALA A 430 -15.65 -12.84 -17.44
C ALA A 430 -15.32 -13.63 -16.16
N TRP A 431 -15.66 -14.92 -16.13
CA TRP A 431 -15.31 -15.81 -15.01
C TRP A 431 -13.79 -15.95 -14.84
N LYS A 432 -13.04 -16.12 -15.95
CA LYS A 432 -11.59 -16.19 -15.91
C LYS A 432 -10.98 -14.88 -15.40
N ALA A 433 -11.47 -13.71 -15.83
CA ALA A 433 -11.04 -12.42 -15.30
C ALA A 433 -11.30 -12.31 -13.79
N ALA A 434 -12.49 -12.74 -13.34
CA ALA A 434 -12.82 -12.75 -11.92
C ALA A 434 -11.90 -13.62 -11.05
N CYS A 435 -11.26 -14.64 -11.64
CA CYS A 435 -10.47 -15.63 -10.91
C CYS A 435 -8.97 -15.57 -11.17
N PHE A 436 -8.50 -14.88 -12.21
CA PHE A 436 -7.10 -14.94 -12.65
C PHE A 436 -6.18 -14.26 -11.65
N PHE A 437 -6.22 -12.93 -11.52
CA PHE A 437 -5.39 -12.24 -10.53
C PHE A 437 -5.76 -12.58 -9.08
N PRO A 438 -7.05 -12.58 -8.66
CA PRO A 438 -7.41 -12.98 -7.29
C PRO A 438 -7.00 -14.41 -6.94
N GLY A 439 -7.07 -15.35 -7.89
CA GLY A 439 -6.64 -16.73 -7.67
C GLY A 439 -5.13 -16.85 -7.46
N ILE A 440 -4.33 -16.11 -8.25
CA ILE A 440 -2.88 -16.03 -8.06
C ILE A 440 -2.56 -15.39 -6.70
N ALA A 441 -3.23 -14.28 -6.36
CA ALA A 441 -3.06 -13.59 -5.08
C ALA A 441 -3.37 -14.51 -3.90
N PHE A 442 -4.49 -15.24 -3.96
CA PHE A 442 -4.92 -16.17 -2.94
C PHE A 442 -3.94 -17.35 -2.79
N LEU A 443 -3.40 -17.86 -3.89
CA LEU A 443 -2.40 -18.93 -3.87
C LEU A 443 -1.11 -18.48 -3.18
N ILE A 444 -0.59 -17.30 -3.54
CA ILE A 444 0.60 -16.73 -2.90
C ILE A 444 0.34 -16.52 -1.41
N LEU A 445 -0.78 -15.86 -1.08
CA LEU A 445 -1.15 -15.56 0.31
C LEU A 445 -1.26 -16.84 1.15
N THR A 446 -1.94 -17.88 0.64
CA THR A 446 -2.12 -19.14 1.35
C THR A 446 -0.77 -19.84 1.55
N THR A 447 0.10 -19.86 0.53
CA THR A 447 1.43 -20.47 0.61
C THR A 447 2.30 -19.79 1.67
N LEU A 448 2.35 -18.45 1.65
CA LEU A 448 3.08 -17.66 2.65
C LEU A 448 2.48 -17.83 4.05
N ASN A 449 1.16 -17.90 4.15
CA ASN A 449 0.48 -18.06 5.43
C ASN A 449 0.74 -19.43 6.07
N PHE A 450 0.88 -20.50 5.29
CA PHE A 450 1.31 -21.79 5.83
C PHE A 450 2.69 -21.72 6.49
N LEU A 451 3.62 -20.94 5.92
CA LEU A 451 4.94 -20.72 6.52
C LEU A 451 4.86 -19.92 7.83
N LEU A 452 3.96 -18.92 7.87
CA LEU A 452 3.70 -18.11 9.07
C LEU A 452 3.08 -18.94 10.20
N TRP A 453 2.11 -19.82 9.88
CA TRP A 453 1.55 -20.77 10.85
C TRP A 453 2.60 -21.74 11.39
N GLY A 454 3.44 -22.30 10.52
CA GLY A 454 4.54 -23.19 10.93
C GLY A 454 5.58 -22.49 11.83
N SER A 455 5.67 -21.17 11.75
CA SER A 455 6.60 -20.35 12.54
C SER A 455 5.95 -19.72 13.79
N HIS A 456 4.67 -19.97 14.04
CA HIS A 456 3.88 -19.36 15.13
C HIS A 456 3.96 -17.81 15.15
N SER A 457 4.03 -17.17 13.98
CA SER A 457 4.05 -15.71 13.85
C SER A 457 2.64 -15.12 14.03
N THR A 458 2.53 -13.91 14.60
CA THR A 458 1.24 -13.19 14.66
C THR A 458 0.79 -12.65 13.31
N GLY A 459 1.72 -12.55 12.35
CA GLY A 459 1.42 -12.20 10.97
C GLY A 459 0.63 -13.30 10.26
N ALA A 460 0.51 -14.48 10.86
CA ALA A 460 -0.31 -15.54 10.31
C ALA A 460 -1.79 -15.16 10.40
N ILE A 461 -2.40 -15.06 9.22
CA ILE A 461 -3.80 -14.75 9.03
C ILE A 461 -4.65 -15.86 9.64
N PRO A 462 -5.60 -15.55 10.55
CA PRO A 462 -6.47 -16.55 11.13
C PRO A 462 -7.41 -17.13 10.06
N PHE A 463 -7.84 -18.39 10.25
CA PHE A 463 -8.74 -19.07 9.30
C PHE A 463 -10.06 -18.31 9.07
N SER A 464 -10.60 -17.65 10.09
CA SER A 464 -11.80 -16.81 9.96
C SER A 464 -11.63 -15.71 8.92
N LEU A 465 -10.44 -15.10 8.83
CA LEU A 465 -10.15 -14.05 7.88
C LEU A 465 -10.07 -14.60 6.44
N PHE A 466 -9.53 -15.81 6.24
CA PHE A 466 -9.61 -16.49 4.94
C PHE A 466 -11.06 -16.67 4.49
N VAL A 467 -11.95 -17.06 5.38
CA VAL A 467 -13.38 -17.21 5.06
C VAL A 467 -13.97 -15.86 4.67
N ILE A 468 -13.66 -14.77 5.38
CA ILE A 468 -14.13 -13.41 5.04
C ILE A 468 -13.62 -13.01 3.64
N LEU A 469 -12.32 -13.20 3.35
CA LEU A 469 -11.75 -12.88 2.04
C LEU A 469 -12.41 -13.70 0.91
N LEU A 470 -12.67 -14.99 1.14
CA LEU A 470 -13.38 -15.84 0.19
C LEU A 470 -14.83 -15.37 -0.04
N LEU A 471 -15.55 -14.96 1.01
CA LEU A 471 -16.89 -14.39 0.87
C LEU A 471 -16.86 -13.07 0.10
N LEU A 472 -15.93 -12.16 0.39
CA LEU A 472 -15.77 -10.92 -0.36
C LEU A 472 -15.43 -11.19 -1.84
N TRP A 473 -14.62 -12.20 -2.12
CA TRP A 473 -14.26 -12.59 -3.48
C TRP A 473 -15.46 -13.20 -4.24
N PHE A 474 -16.04 -14.30 -3.75
CA PHE A 474 -17.08 -15.04 -4.46
C PHE A 474 -18.47 -14.42 -4.39
N CYS A 475 -18.82 -13.71 -3.30
CA CYS A 475 -20.16 -13.14 -3.14
C CYS A 475 -20.25 -11.69 -3.64
N ILE A 476 -19.13 -10.97 -3.78
CA ILE A 476 -19.15 -9.58 -4.23
C ILE A 476 -18.31 -9.41 -5.50
N SER A 477 -17.00 -9.67 -5.46
CA SER A 477 -16.11 -9.39 -6.59
C SER A 477 -16.49 -10.19 -7.85
N VAL A 478 -16.76 -11.49 -7.74
CA VAL A 478 -17.17 -12.35 -8.87
C VAL A 478 -18.50 -11.89 -9.49
N PRO A 479 -19.59 -11.66 -8.74
CA PRO A 479 -20.81 -11.10 -9.33
C PRO A 479 -20.61 -9.75 -10.01
N LEU A 480 -19.81 -8.85 -9.42
CA LEU A 480 -19.54 -7.54 -10.00
C LEU A 480 -18.78 -7.63 -11.33
N THR A 481 -17.78 -8.50 -11.42
CA THR A 481 -17.06 -8.74 -12.69
C THR A 481 -17.95 -9.39 -13.75
N LEU A 482 -18.85 -10.31 -13.37
CA LEU A 482 -19.82 -10.89 -14.28
C LEU A 482 -20.85 -9.86 -14.78
N ILE A 483 -21.33 -8.96 -13.91
CA ILE A 483 -22.20 -7.84 -14.30
C ILE A 483 -21.48 -6.90 -15.27
N GLY A 484 -20.21 -6.57 -14.98
CA GLY A 484 -19.34 -5.84 -15.90
C GLY A 484 -19.22 -6.53 -17.25
N GLY A 485 -18.97 -7.84 -17.24
CA GLY A 485 -18.91 -8.68 -18.43
C GLY A 485 -20.21 -8.70 -19.22
N TYR A 486 -21.37 -8.71 -18.55
CA TYR A 486 -22.68 -8.60 -19.19
C TYR A 486 -22.86 -7.27 -19.92
N PHE A 487 -22.44 -6.16 -19.31
CA PHE A 487 -22.44 -4.86 -19.98
C PHE A 487 -21.44 -4.80 -21.14
N GLY A 488 -20.25 -5.42 -21.00
CA GLY A 488 -19.29 -5.58 -22.08
C GLY A 488 -19.82 -6.43 -23.24
N ALA A 489 -20.63 -7.44 -22.94
CA ALA A 489 -21.27 -8.30 -23.93
C ALA A 489 -22.38 -7.57 -24.71
N LYS A 490 -23.00 -6.55 -24.13
CA LYS A 490 -24.00 -5.69 -24.80
C LYS A 490 -23.41 -4.51 -25.53
N ALA A 491 -22.25 -4.02 -25.11
CA ALA A 491 -21.58 -2.90 -25.74
C ALA A 491 -21.23 -3.21 -27.21
N PRO A 492 -21.25 -2.23 -28.13
CA PRO A 492 -20.76 -2.45 -29.48
C PRO A 492 -19.28 -2.84 -29.44
N HIS A 493 -18.93 -3.85 -30.23
CA HIS A 493 -17.53 -4.21 -30.44
C HIS A 493 -16.85 -3.14 -31.30
N ILE A 494 -15.53 -3.05 -31.21
CA ILE A 494 -14.78 -2.11 -32.05
C ILE A 494 -14.59 -2.76 -33.41
N GLU A 495 -15.16 -2.18 -34.46
CA GLU A 495 -14.99 -2.66 -35.83
C GLU A 495 -13.56 -2.38 -36.31
N PHE A 496 -12.92 -3.39 -36.88
CA PHE A 496 -11.60 -3.20 -37.48
C PHE A 496 -11.71 -2.44 -38.79
N PRO A 497 -10.83 -1.46 -39.06
CA PRO A 497 -10.88 -0.64 -40.28
C PRO A 497 -10.58 -1.45 -41.54
N VAL A 498 -9.92 -2.59 -41.40
CA VAL A 498 -9.43 -3.42 -42.51
C VAL A 498 -9.81 -4.88 -42.27
N ARG A 499 -10.14 -5.58 -43.36
CA ARG A 499 -10.41 -7.02 -43.35
C ARG A 499 -9.12 -7.83 -43.28
N THR A 500 -9.15 -8.91 -42.51
CA THR A 500 -8.01 -9.84 -42.39
C THR A 500 -7.98 -10.84 -43.54
N ASN A 501 -6.78 -11.09 -44.08
CA ASN A 501 -6.53 -12.12 -45.08
C ASN A 501 -6.69 -13.51 -44.48
N GLN A 502 -7.10 -14.50 -45.30
CA GLN A 502 -7.22 -15.89 -44.83
C GLN A 502 -5.85 -16.50 -44.52
N ILE A 503 -4.88 -16.32 -45.43
CA ILE A 503 -3.53 -16.85 -45.30
C ILE A 503 -2.64 -15.81 -44.59
N PRO A 504 -1.95 -16.18 -43.50
CA PRO A 504 -1.02 -15.29 -42.82
C PRO A 504 0.22 -15.06 -43.69
N ARG A 505 0.63 -13.79 -43.83
CA ARG A 505 1.93 -13.44 -44.43
C ARG A 505 3.08 -14.04 -43.60
N GLU A 506 4.13 -14.45 -44.29
CA GLU A 506 5.39 -14.86 -43.65
C GLU A 506 6.15 -13.62 -43.17
N ILE A 507 6.66 -13.67 -41.94
CA ILE A 507 7.39 -12.55 -41.33
C ILE A 507 8.86 -12.66 -41.79
N PRO A 508 9.45 -11.60 -42.37
CA PRO A 508 10.83 -11.64 -42.82
C PRO A 508 11.80 -11.88 -41.67
N ALA A 509 12.91 -12.56 -41.95
CA ALA A 509 13.95 -12.85 -40.98
C ALA A 509 14.58 -11.55 -40.44
N GLN A 510 14.55 -11.41 -39.12
CA GLN A 510 15.00 -10.20 -38.43
C GLN A 510 16.46 -10.31 -38.04
N LYS A 511 17.24 -9.22 -38.21
CA LYS A 511 18.65 -9.15 -37.77
C LYS A 511 18.80 -9.26 -36.25
N TYR A 512 17.84 -8.71 -35.50
CA TYR A 512 17.79 -8.80 -34.05
C TYR A 512 16.53 -9.53 -33.60
N PRO A 513 16.62 -10.38 -32.56
CA PRO A 513 15.45 -11.08 -32.05
C PRO A 513 14.47 -10.08 -31.43
N SER A 514 13.26 -10.04 -31.97
CA SER A 514 12.23 -9.08 -31.59
C SER A 514 11.92 -9.05 -30.09
N TRP A 515 11.98 -10.20 -29.40
CA TRP A 515 11.73 -10.28 -27.96
C TRP A 515 12.81 -9.63 -27.10
N LEU A 516 14.07 -9.57 -27.53
CA LEU A 516 15.11 -8.85 -26.76
C LEU A 516 14.81 -7.35 -26.72
N LEU A 517 14.26 -6.79 -27.80
CA LEU A 517 13.84 -5.39 -27.85
C LEU A 517 12.65 -5.14 -26.91
N VAL A 518 11.68 -6.04 -26.89
CA VAL A 518 10.50 -5.97 -25.99
C VAL A 518 10.91 -6.02 -24.52
N LEU A 519 11.83 -6.92 -24.17
CA LEU A 519 12.35 -7.01 -22.80
C LEU A 519 13.18 -5.78 -22.44
N GLY A 520 14.06 -5.32 -23.35
CA GLY A 520 14.89 -4.14 -23.13
C GLY A 520 14.10 -2.84 -22.95
N ALA A 521 12.91 -2.73 -23.54
CA ALA A 521 12.07 -1.54 -23.41
C ALA A 521 11.54 -1.29 -21.99
N GLY A 522 11.39 -2.33 -21.18
CA GLY A 522 11.01 -2.22 -19.76
C GLY A 522 12.01 -1.43 -18.91
N THR A 523 13.24 -1.20 -19.39
CA THR A 523 14.24 -0.36 -18.71
C THR A 523 13.80 1.09 -18.57
N LEU A 524 13.06 1.64 -19.55
CA LEU A 524 12.63 3.03 -19.52
C LEU A 524 11.56 3.28 -18.44
N PRO A 525 10.44 2.52 -18.37
CA PRO A 525 9.52 2.60 -17.24
C PRO A 525 10.16 2.22 -15.89
N PHE A 526 11.17 1.35 -15.88
CA PHE A 526 11.88 1.01 -14.64
C PHE A 526 12.67 2.22 -14.11
N GLY A 527 13.35 2.96 -15.00
CA GLY A 527 14.09 4.16 -14.64
C GLY A 527 13.22 5.26 -14.00
N THR A 528 11.95 5.37 -14.40
CA THR A 528 11.01 6.32 -13.80
C THR A 528 10.46 5.84 -12.46
N LEU A 529 10.30 4.53 -12.27
CA LEU A 529 9.81 3.94 -11.01
C LEU A 529 10.90 3.78 -9.95
N PHE A 530 12.16 3.64 -10.33
CA PHE A 530 13.25 3.18 -9.48
C PHE A 530 13.35 3.90 -8.13
N ILE A 531 13.31 5.24 -8.14
CA ILE A 531 13.46 6.05 -6.94
C ILE A 531 12.27 5.84 -5.98
N GLU A 532 11.03 5.90 -6.48
CA GLU A 532 9.86 5.68 -5.63
C GLU A 532 9.76 4.24 -5.16
N LEU A 533 10.14 3.27 -6.00
CA LEU A 533 10.20 1.86 -5.63
C LEU A 533 11.13 1.63 -4.44
N PHE A 534 12.30 2.27 -4.41
CA PHE A 534 13.21 2.21 -3.25
C PHE A 534 12.54 2.72 -1.97
N PHE A 535 11.82 3.84 -2.03
CA PHE A 535 11.11 4.39 -0.88
C PHE A 535 9.93 3.51 -0.44
N ILE A 536 9.16 2.96 -1.39
CA ILE A 536 8.05 2.04 -1.11
C ILE A 536 8.58 0.77 -0.45
N MET A 537 9.63 0.16 -1.01
CA MET A 537 10.26 -1.04 -0.43
C MET A 537 10.81 -0.75 0.96
N SER A 538 11.52 0.37 1.12
CA SER A 538 12.04 0.77 2.43
C SER A 538 10.92 1.05 3.44
N SER A 539 9.75 1.52 3.00
CA SER A 539 8.60 1.75 3.87
C SER A 539 7.95 0.45 4.32
N ILE A 540 7.69 -0.47 3.38
CA ILE A 540 7.02 -1.75 3.65
C ILE A 540 7.89 -2.64 4.55
N TRP A 541 9.18 -2.78 4.23
CA TRP A 541 10.06 -3.76 4.88
C TRP A 541 10.78 -3.21 6.12
N MET A 542 11.15 -1.92 6.13
CA MET A 542 11.83 -1.33 7.29
C MET A 542 10.86 -0.63 8.27
N GLY A 543 9.54 -0.74 8.04
CA GLY A 543 8.50 -0.15 8.89
C GLY A 543 8.49 1.38 8.94
N ARG A 544 9.10 2.07 7.96
CA ARG A 544 9.06 3.55 7.90
C ARG A 544 7.72 4.01 7.33
N VAL A 545 7.15 5.09 7.86
CA VAL A 545 5.89 5.62 7.34
C VAL A 545 6.13 6.39 6.04
N TYR A 546 5.56 5.92 4.92
CA TYR A 546 5.51 6.67 3.67
C TYR A 546 4.31 7.62 3.68
N TYR A 547 4.56 8.94 3.65
CA TYR A 547 3.50 9.95 3.70
C TYR A 547 3.42 10.82 2.43
N VAL A 548 4.24 10.53 1.43
CA VAL A 548 4.42 11.41 0.27
C VAL A 548 3.50 10.99 -0.90
N PHE A 549 2.21 10.77 -0.61
CA PHE A 549 1.22 10.28 -1.58
C PHE A 549 1.00 11.22 -2.77
N GLY A 550 1.18 12.54 -2.57
CA GLY A 550 1.09 13.52 -3.66
C GLY A 550 2.16 13.30 -4.75
N PHE A 551 3.40 12.98 -4.36
CA PHE A 551 4.45 12.70 -5.34
C PHE A 551 4.22 11.34 -6.00
N LEU A 552 3.77 10.34 -5.23
CA LEU A 552 3.41 9.03 -5.78
C LEU A 552 2.32 9.14 -6.86
N PHE A 553 1.33 10.01 -6.65
CA PHE A 553 0.27 10.26 -7.64
C PHE A 553 0.82 10.85 -8.94
N VAL A 554 1.70 11.85 -8.84
CA VAL A 554 2.36 12.45 -10.01
C VAL A 554 3.20 11.41 -10.74
N VAL A 555 4.01 10.63 -10.02
CA VAL A 555 4.86 9.58 -10.62
C VAL A 555 4.01 8.50 -11.28
N LEU A 556 2.85 8.13 -10.72
CA LEU A 556 1.92 7.20 -11.36
C LEU A 556 1.41 7.73 -12.72
N ILE A 557 1.07 9.02 -12.80
CA ILE A 557 0.66 9.65 -14.07
C ILE A 557 1.81 9.61 -15.07
N LEU A 558 3.02 9.97 -14.64
CA LEU A 558 4.22 9.93 -15.49
C LEU A 558 4.51 8.51 -15.98
N LEU A 559 4.35 7.50 -15.12
CA LEU A 559 4.50 6.09 -15.48
C LEU A 559 3.52 5.69 -16.57
N VAL A 560 2.24 6.04 -16.44
CA VAL A 560 1.22 5.72 -17.45
C VAL A 560 1.59 6.33 -18.81
N VAL A 561 2.08 7.57 -18.83
CA VAL A 561 2.54 8.23 -20.07
C VAL A 561 3.73 7.50 -20.67
N VAL A 562 4.78 7.22 -19.88
CA VAL A 562 5.97 6.49 -20.36
C VAL A 562 5.60 5.11 -20.88
N CYS A 563 4.76 4.36 -20.15
CA CYS A 563 4.30 3.05 -20.59
C CYS A 563 3.53 3.12 -21.91
N ALA A 564 2.71 4.15 -22.10
CA ALA A 564 1.97 4.33 -23.34
C ALA A 564 2.90 4.64 -24.52
N GLU A 565 3.87 5.55 -24.33
CA GLU A 565 4.81 5.99 -25.36
C GLU A 565 5.79 4.89 -25.78
N VAL A 566 6.41 4.21 -24.81
CA VAL A 566 7.36 3.11 -25.08
C VAL A 566 6.68 2.01 -25.89
N SER A 567 5.47 1.62 -25.51
CA SER A 567 4.72 0.58 -26.24
C SER A 567 4.29 1.02 -27.64
N LEU A 568 3.92 2.30 -27.82
CA LEU A 568 3.60 2.86 -29.13
C LEU A 568 4.82 2.83 -30.06
N VAL A 569 5.97 3.33 -29.58
CA VAL A 569 7.21 3.35 -30.35
C VAL A 569 7.61 1.94 -30.76
N LEU A 570 7.59 0.97 -29.84
CA LEU A 570 7.90 -0.42 -30.17
C LEU A 570 6.92 -1.05 -31.13
N THR A 571 5.63 -0.81 -30.96
CA THR A 571 4.60 -1.34 -31.86
C THR A 571 4.81 -0.81 -33.27
N TYR A 572 5.08 0.50 -33.42
CA TYR A 572 5.40 1.08 -34.72
C TYR A 572 6.66 0.49 -35.34
N MET A 573 7.74 0.34 -34.56
CA MET A 573 8.98 -0.28 -35.03
C MET A 573 8.76 -1.73 -35.51
N HIS A 574 7.97 -2.52 -34.78
CA HIS A 574 7.63 -3.89 -35.21
C HIS A 574 6.83 -3.92 -36.52
N LEU A 575 5.86 -3.03 -36.66
CA LEU A 575 5.09 -2.91 -37.90
C LEU A 575 5.97 -2.49 -39.08
N CYS A 576 6.93 -1.58 -38.85
CA CYS A 576 7.90 -1.18 -39.88
C CYS A 576 8.74 -2.33 -40.42
N VAL A 577 9.04 -3.35 -39.59
CA VAL A 577 9.76 -4.56 -40.05
C VAL A 577 8.82 -5.72 -40.42
N GLU A 578 7.59 -5.39 -40.80
CA GLU A 578 6.56 -6.32 -41.29
C GLU A 578 6.12 -7.39 -40.26
N ASP A 579 6.36 -7.15 -38.97
CA ASP A 579 5.90 -8.05 -37.91
C ASP A 579 4.53 -7.63 -37.40
N TYR A 580 3.49 -8.30 -37.90
CA TYR A 580 2.10 -8.09 -37.49
C TYR A 580 1.75 -8.71 -36.13
N LYS A 581 2.63 -9.49 -35.48
CA LYS A 581 2.36 -10.15 -34.19
C LYS A 581 2.65 -9.21 -33.01
N TRP A 582 2.04 -8.03 -33.03
CA TRP A 582 2.30 -6.97 -32.06
C TRP A 582 1.51 -7.11 -30.74
N TRP A 583 0.36 -7.79 -30.72
CA TRP A 583 -0.56 -7.87 -29.57
C TRP A 583 0.11 -8.20 -28.22
N TRP A 584 0.88 -9.29 -28.15
CA TRP A 584 1.60 -9.66 -26.92
C TRP A 584 2.83 -8.82 -26.69
N LYS A 585 3.49 -8.38 -27.77
CA LYS A 585 4.71 -7.56 -27.69
C LYS A 585 4.40 -6.18 -27.11
N SER A 586 3.27 -5.58 -27.47
CA SER A 586 2.82 -4.30 -26.90
C SER A 586 2.44 -4.43 -25.43
N PHE A 587 1.84 -5.54 -25.02
CA PHE A 587 1.60 -5.82 -23.60
C PHE A 587 2.92 -5.96 -22.82
N PHE A 588 3.84 -6.78 -23.29
CA PHE A 588 5.12 -6.99 -22.61
C PHE A 588 6.14 -5.86 -22.81
N ALA A 589 5.94 -4.95 -23.76
CA ALA A 589 6.82 -3.79 -23.96
C ALA A 589 6.92 -2.94 -22.68
N SER A 590 5.77 -2.64 -22.08
CA SER A 590 5.70 -1.97 -20.78
C SER A 590 5.62 -2.95 -19.62
N GLY A 591 4.97 -4.10 -19.80
CA GLY A 591 4.85 -5.12 -18.76
C GLY A 591 6.19 -5.75 -18.33
N SER A 592 7.22 -5.74 -19.20
CA SER A 592 8.56 -6.24 -18.88
C SER A 592 9.25 -5.47 -17.75
N VAL A 593 8.78 -4.26 -17.41
CA VAL A 593 9.22 -3.51 -16.22
C VAL A 593 9.18 -4.38 -14.95
N ALA A 594 8.22 -5.28 -14.87
CA ALA A 594 8.05 -6.22 -13.77
C ALA A 594 9.30 -7.11 -13.54
N ILE A 595 9.97 -7.52 -14.61
CA ILE A 595 11.19 -8.34 -14.52
C ILE A 595 12.32 -7.53 -13.87
N TYR A 596 12.47 -6.25 -14.24
CA TYR A 596 13.47 -5.37 -13.65
C TYR A 596 13.19 -5.10 -12.17
N ILE A 597 11.91 -4.91 -11.81
CA ILE A 597 11.49 -4.74 -10.41
C ILE A 597 11.81 -6.01 -9.59
N PHE A 598 11.59 -7.20 -10.15
CA PHE A 598 11.89 -8.46 -9.46
C PHE A 598 13.40 -8.70 -9.31
N ILE A 599 14.19 -8.38 -10.34
CA ILE A 599 15.67 -8.44 -10.23
C ILE A 599 16.14 -7.44 -9.16
N TYR A 600 15.53 -6.25 -9.12
CA TYR A 600 15.83 -5.25 -8.11
C TYR A 600 15.43 -5.69 -6.69
N SER A 601 14.29 -6.37 -6.49
CA SER A 601 13.94 -6.89 -5.17
C SER A 601 14.93 -7.97 -4.70
N ILE A 602 15.41 -8.83 -5.60
CA ILE A 602 16.49 -9.78 -5.25
C ILE A 602 17.78 -9.02 -4.89
N ASN A 603 18.13 -7.98 -5.63
CA ASN A 603 19.29 -7.13 -5.33
C ASN A 603 19.14 -6.47 -3.94
N TYR A 604 17.99 -5.88 -3.65
CA TYR A 604 17.67 -5.25 -2.38
C TYR A 604 17.76 -6.25 -1.21
N LEU A 605 17.28 -7.48 -1.41
CA LEU A 605 17.41 -8.56 -0.43
C LEU A 605 18.89 -8.86 -0.09
N VAL A 606 19.75 -8.91 -1.09
CA VAL A 606 21.18 -9.27 -0.94
C VAL A 606 22.02 -8.11 -0.39
N PHE A 607 21.75 -6.87 -0.80
CA PHE A 607 22.60 -5.73 -0.50
C PHE A 607 22.11 -4.88 0.67
N ASP A 608 20.81 -4.62 0.76
CA ASP A 608 20.22 -3.71 1.74
C ASP A 608 19.63 -4.46 2.95
N LEU A 609 18.99 -5.62 2.72
CA LEU A 609 18.42 -6.47 3.78
C LEU A 609 19.38 -7.55 4.28
N LYS A 610 20.69 -7.26 4.35
CA LYS A 610 21.70 -8.24 4.82
C LYS A 610 21.45 -8.81 6.21
N SER A 611 20.75 -8.05 7.08
CA SER A 611 20.40 -8.52 8.42
C SER A 611 19.19 -9.44 8.44
N LEU A 612 18.55 -9.71 7.29
CA LEU A 612 17.36 -10.56 7.25
C LEU A 612 17.70 -11.97 7.72
N SER A 613 17.28 -12.31 8.93
CA SER A 613 17.57 -13.59 9.56
C SER A 613 16.52 -14.64 9.17
N GLY A 614 17.01 -15.74 8.58
CA GLY A 614 16.26 -16.97 8.39
C GLY A 614 15.59 -17.14 7.02
N PRO A 615 15.48 -18.40 6.53
CA PRO A 615 14.94 -18.70 5.20
C PRO A 615 13.45 -18.39 5.05
N VAL A 616 12.68 -18.45 6.15
CA VAL A 616 11.24 -18.14 6.14
C VAL A 616 11.02 -16.66 5.84
N SER A 617 11.78 -15.76 6.49
CA SER A 617 11.69 -14.32 6.26
C SER A 617 12.05 -13.96 4.82
N ALA A 618 13.12 -14.56 4.28
CA ALA A 618 13.51 -14.36 2.88
C ALA A 618 12.43 -14.85 1.89
N THR A 619 11.78 -15.97 2.21
CA THR A 619 10.69 -16.52 1.37
C THR A 619 9.45 -15.63 1.42
N LEU A 620 9.10 -15.07 2.59
CA LEU A 620 8.00 -14.11 2.73
C LEU A 620 8.28 -12.85 1.90
N TYR A 621 9.48 -12.29 2.03
CA TYR A 621 9.92 -11.14 1.24
C TYR A 621 9.77 -11.39 -0.27
N LEU A 622 10.31 -12.50 -0.76
CA LEU A 622 10.27 -12.84 -2.18
C LEU A 622 8.84 -13.12 -2.66
N GLY A 623 8.01 -13.76 -1.85
CA GLY A 623 6.62 -14.08 -2.19
C GLY A 623 5.73 -12.83 -2.31
N TYR A 624 5.80 -11.92 -1.35
CA TYR A 624 5.07 -10.65 -1.45
C TYR A 624 5.65 -9.74 -2.55
N SER A 625 6.98 -9.77 -2.77
CA SER A 625 7.60 -9.07 -3.90
C SER A 625 7.11 -9.61 -5.24
N LEU A 626 6.96 -10.93 -5.38
CA LEU A 626 6.38 -11.56 -6.57
C LEU A 626 4.92 -11.13 -6.78
N PHE A 627 4.13 -11.07 -5.72
CA PHE A 627 2.75 -10.59 -5.78
C PHE A 627 2.67 -9.15 -6.30
N MET A 628 3.50 -8.25 -5.75
CA MET A 628 3.60 -6.85 -6.20
C MET A 628 4.02 -6.77 -7.68
N VAL A 629 5.04 -7.53 -8.09
CA VAL A 629 5.56 -7.54 -9.47
C VAL A 629 4.50 -7.98 -10.47
N LEU A 630 3.69 -9.00 -10.14
CA LEU A 630 2.61 -9.47 -11.00
C LEU A 630 1.51 -8.41 -11.16
N ALA A 631 1.17 -7.69 -10.08
CA ALA A 631 0.22 -6.59 -10.15
C ALA A 631 0.72 -5.46 -11.05
N ILE A 632 2.00 -5.09 -10.93
CA ILE A 632 2.63 -4.05 -11.77
C ILE A 632 2.69 -4.49 -13.24
N MET A 633 3.03 -5.76 -13.51
CA MET A 633 3.04 -6.32 -14.87
C MET A 633 1.68 -6.16 -15.56
N LEU A 634 0.59 -6.51 -14.86
CA LEU A 634 -0.77 -6.40 -15.41
C LEU A 634 -1.16 -4.94 -15.65
N ALA A 635 -0.90 -4.05 -14.69
CA ALA A 635 -1.23 -2.63 -14.81
C ALA A 635 -0.46 -1.95 -15.95
N THR A 636 0.87 -2.09 -15.98
CA THR A 636 1.73 -1.43 -16.99
C THR A 636 1.59 -2.06 -18.37
N GLY A 637 1.46 -3.38 -18.45
CA GLY A 637 1.23 -4.08 -19.72
C GLY A 637 -0.12 -3.74 -20.34
N THR A 638 -1.15 -3.51 -19.51
CA THR A 638 -2.46 -3.06 -19.97
C THR A 638 -2.40 -1.67 -20.60
N VAL A 639 -1.68 -0.72 -19.97
CA VAL A 639 -1.48 0.62 -20.54
C VAL A 639 -0.79 0.50 -21.91
N GLY A 640 0.28 -0.29 -21.98
CA GLY A 640 1.03 -0.50 -23.23
C GLY A 640 0.21 -1.15 -24.33
N PHE A 641 -0.61 -2.14 -23.99
CA PHE A 641 -1.52 -2.80 -24.93
C PHE A 641 -2.61 -1.86 -25.44
N LEU A 642 -3.31 -1.17 -24.53
CA LEU A 642 -4.44 -0.30 -24.90
C LEU A 642 -3.96 0.89 -25.75
N SER A 643 -2.84 1.53 -25.40
CA SER A 643 -2.28 2.62 -26.20
C SER A 643 -1.93 2.16 -27.61
N SER A 644 -1.28 0.99 -27.71
CA SER A 644 -0.87 0.40 -28.98
C SER A 644 -2.08 -0.03 -29.81
N PHE A 645 -3.12 -0.58 -29.19
CA PHE A 645 -4.35 -0.98 -29.88
C PHE A 645 -5.05 0.22 -30.53
N TRP A 646 -5.21 1.33 -29.79
CA TRP A 646 -5.79 2.56 -30.35
C TRP A 646 -4.90 3.18 -31.42
N PHE A 647 -3.58 3.16 -31.24
CA PHE A 647 -2.63 3.63 -32.24
C PHE A 647 -2.73 2.83 -33.54
N VAL A 648 -2.74 1.51 -33.48
CA VAL A 648 -2.88 0.62 -34.65
C VAL A 648 -4.24 0.82 -35.31
N HIS A 649 -5.32 0.90 -34.54
CA HIS A 649 -6.66 1.19 -35.07
C HIS A 649 -6.67 2.52 -35.86
N TYR A 650 -6.11 3.58 -35.28
CA TYR A 650 -5.98 4.88 -35.95
C TYR A 650 -5.10 4.81 -37.21
N LEU A 651 -3.91 4.18 -37.11
CA LEU A 651 -2.94 4.06 -38.20
C LEU A 651 -3.51 3.37 -39.43
N PHE A 652 -4.34 2.33 -39.26
CA PHE A 652 -4.93 1.60 -40.38
C PHE A 652 -6.30 2.13 -40.79
N SER A 653 -6.97 2.96 -39.97
CA SER A 653 -8.18 3.69 -40.37
C SER A 653 -7.89 4.81 -41.38
N SER A 654 -6.67 5.37 -41.36
CA SER A 654 -6.25 6.42 -42.30
C SER A 654 -5.74 5.87 -43.64
N VAL A 655 -5.44 4.56 -43.73
CA VAL A 655 -5.02 3.94 -44.99
C VAL A 655 -6.26 3.73 -45.87
N LYS A 656 -6.43 4.57 -46.89
CA LYS A 656 -7.32 4.27 -48.02
C LYS A 656 -6.74 3.09 -48.79
N LEU A 657 -7.31 1.91 -48.62
CA LEU A 657 -7.16 0.79 -49.53
C LEU A 657 -8.19 1.00 -50.64
N ASP A 658 -7.79 1.68 -51.72
CA ASP A 658 -8.54 1.64 -52.98
C ASP A 658 -8.23 0.33 -53.72
#